data_AF-A0A9P3PV19-F1
#
_entry.id   AF-A0A9P3PV19-F1
#
_cell.length_a   1.000
_cell.length_b   1.000
_cell.length_c   1.000
_cell.angle_alpha   90.00
_cell.angle_beta   90.00
_cell.angle_gamma   90.00
#
_symmetry.space_group_name_H-M   'P 1'
#
loop_
_entity.id
_entity.type
_entity.pdbx_description
1 polymer ?
#
loop_
_entity_poly.entity_id
_entity_poly.type
_entity_poly.pdbx_seq_one_letter_code
_entity_poly.pdbx_strand_id
1 'polypeptide(L)'
;MKFQSTFNLILAALTLVAQAAPILHAEIVEKSAQGLRLLSLAEGAEPVWKTEDEKLQLMRAGVKFFDVTEVYELEKSSPASNEYSVAATFPAPSHQAALAPILNTLSITNMQNYLSSLTAFNNRYYKSSTGAQASTFILNTVKDIISSRSDITAAPFTHSWAQSSVIVKIPGTKASSPVTIIGAHMDSINLDSPTNGRAPGADDDGTGTVNLLEGLRALVAAGFKPSTPVEFHWYSGEEAGLLGSQAIATAYKNAGINVKAFMELDMSGYFKPGSKEVMALEADYIDEGLNTFLKALITAYSRIPWTMDTPCGYACSDHASWYKVGFPSSFPYEAVTGNDDPNIHSAGDTTSVSGFSWAHSLEFAKIGVAYLRSLILPSSSPWYNRVNIFPCPVQRLRVVFRPFVHYPVVLVSDVAIVAIFVLLAHRPMSTNGPSSTPNGSQVRSGALVPTNNVTTMDGLTVRARIDPSLTVDDVVKQLCINLKIKESPAHFALRDETDELVTNDNLRKKIKGKVNLKLVNSPIREARETAEKLSQRNERNIKLVLFSLQKFIREEQFAQEFLSHDGLHELIDVIYSSNGNTLAYALTAMQNLMELDYGWAALDNDFILKVVKILASPTSLINVCRPATAILKKLVEADPMSAPGPLLASSSRSPPALPPGSVYRYGFHVVFEQMRKEERLLETVVNRLGSADTAMAQYSMMLINSLLSHANDARWEEFIADLERLNVRKAVIRLMSLHIMEDLTSCILDFQANIVRVTYRKKTTVVDPESEPSHAAALQYIWANSKLPEETDEHGATLKWRKLGFDSEDMVQEFSEAGVLGLDCLKKFVENDLDFSKLILEQLSRAPERRCSIAKASNEVVELLSEHWAIYAPGYSTSTTFQPFFLDFYRVHSLATRFFLRMWTESGAATGDFTRVVALVRSQIKVALRSENVRSWHDVEHDFNEHEYRAVRDRQMKELELEDDLLSKLPVRNLRAKLYKESYEFVKQQRIQCLLQGAWFVNALPQSSPREHTRRPARPWRFMRLDTGSKYLHYVDSAVKFPVRSGLEDLPERIDVSMISEIATGPCCPPPNVLRDQNDLPPTSPLIPSPLSFSLLSAHEGSLADLIAPDQSRWADWTDGLNMLRRDGGHVASKETAGFVQALTEIGLKIKLLDLSGEKVEIPSGLAAGPPPTNTDFFFADLL
;
A
#
# COMPACT_ATOMS: atom_id res chain seq x y z
N MET A 1 8.26 25.08 -69.61
CA MET A 1 8.08 25.91 -68.39
C MET A 1 7.62 25.01 -67.24
N LYS A 2 8.38 25.00 -66.14
CA LYS A 2 7.94 24.93 -64.73
C LYS A 2 6.79 23.97 -64.34
N PHE A 3 7.11 22.72 -63.98
CA PHE A 3 7.11 22.21 -62.58
C PHE A 3 7.22 20.66 -62.56
N GLN A 4 8.43 20.15 -62.78
CA GLN A 4 8.86 18.79 -62.43
C GLN A 4 10.23 18.91 -61.75
N SER A 5 10.27 19.19 -60.43
CA SER A 5 11.50 19.14 -59.62
C SER A 5 11.27 19.36 -58.11
N THR A 6 10.36 18.63 -57.46
CA THR A 6 10.22 18.61 -55.98
C THR A 6 9.64 17.26 -55.48
N PHE A 7 10.22 16.13 -55.90
CA PHE A 7 9.78 14.80 -55.43
C PHE A 7 10.91 13.79 -55.19
N ASN A 8 12.19 14.21 -55.23
CA ASN A 8 13.36 13.35 -55.05
C ASN A 8 14.31 13.87 -53.94
N LEU A 9 13.78 14.28 -52.78
CA LEU A 9 14.62 14.81 -51.68
C LEU A 9 14.12 14.52 -50.24
N ILE A 10 13.14 13.62 -50.06
CA ILE A 10 12.76 13.08 -48.74
C ILE A 10 12.66 11.55 -48.78
N LEU A 11 13.58 10.91 -49.51
CA LEU A 11 13.77 9.45 -49.52
C LEU A 11 15.27 9.09 -49.59
N ALA A 12 16.08 9.79 -48.78
CA ALA A 12 17.52 9.57 -48.63
C ALA A 12 18.00 10.08 -47.26
N ALA A 13 17.35 9.64 -46.18
CA ALA A 13 17.76 9.89 -44.79
C ALA A 13 17.53 8.65 -43.90
N LEU A 14 17.76 7.46 -44.48
CA LEU A 14 17.90 6.18 -43.79
C LEU A 14 19.32 5.67 -44.04
N THR A 15 20.28 6.26 -43.34
CA THR A 15 21.69 5.91 -43.39
C THR A 15 22.26 5.94 -41.99
N LEU A 16 22.64 4.75 -41.49
CA LEU A 16 23.49 4.48 -40.33
C LEU A 16 23.30 5.35 -39.08
N VAL A 17 22.93 4.71 -37.97
CA VAL A 17 23.45 5.13 -36.66
C VAL A 17 24.94 4.77 -36.64
N ALA A 18 25.75 5.59 -37.30
CA ALA A 18 27.16 5.68 -36.99
C ALA A 18 27.23 6.34 -35.61
N GLN A 19 27.90 5.69 -34.65
CA GLN A 19 28.38 6.42 -33.48
C GLN A 19 29.29 7.53 -34.01
N ALA A 20 28.87 8.78 -33.85
CA ALA A 20 29.74 9.91 -34.12
C ALA A 20 30.98 9.76 -33.25
N ALA A 21 32.18 9.96 -33.85
CA ALA A 21 33.40 9.96 -33.06
C ALA A 21 33.29 11.07 -31.99
N PRO A 22 33.76 10.84 -30.75
CA PRO A 22 33.72 11.85 -29.71
C PRO A 22 34.49 13.09 -30.16
N ILE A 23 33.93 14.28 -29.92
CA ILE A 23 34.55 15.56 -30.27
C ILE A 23 35.90 15.64 -29.54
N LEU A 24 36.98 15.81 -30.30
CA LEU A 24 38.35 15.81 -29.77
C LEU A 24 38.69 17.15 -29.11
N HIS A 25 39.52 17.15 -28.06
CA HIS A 25 40.01 18.37 -27.41
C HIS A 25 40.55 19.42 -28.41
N ALA A 26 41.29 18.97 -29.42
CA ALA A 26 41.84 19.83 -30.46
C ALA A 26 40.74 20.56 -31.26
N GLU A 27 39.61 19.91 -31.53
CA GLU A 27 38.45 20.54 -32.18
C GLU A 27 37.81 21.56 -31.24
N ILE A 28 37.64 21.24 -29.95
CA ILE A 28 37.09 22.17 -28.96
C ILE A 28 37.94 23.45 -28.89
N VAL A 29 39.26 23.31 -28.76
CA VAL A 29 40.19 24.45 -28.75
C VAL A 29 40.13 25.26 -30.05
N GLU A 30 40.11 24.61 -31.21
CA GLU A 30 40.02 25.28 -32.51
C GLU A 30 38.70 26.05 -32.67
N LYS A 31 37.58 25.44 -32.32
CA LYS A 31 36.23 26.01 -32.44
C LYS A 31 36.00 27.12 -31.43
N SER A 32 36.46 26.98 -30.19
CA SER A 32 36.44 28.05 -29.19
C SER A 32 37.29 29.24 -29.61
N ALA A 33 38.47 29.02 -30.22
CA ALA A 33 39.28 30.10 -30.80
C ALA A 33 38.60 30.80 -32.00
N GLN A 34 37.68 30.13 -32.69
CA GLN A 34 36.80 30.69 -33.73
C GLN A 34 35.57 31.43 -33.15
N GLY A 35 35.39 31.48 -31.83
CA GLY A 35 34.25 32.11 -31.18
C GLY A 35 32.97 31.25 -31.14
N LEU A 36 33.10 29.94 -31.32
CA LEU A 36 32.01 28.98 -31.21
C LEU A 36 31.92 28.36 -29.81
N ARG A 37 30.70 28.09 -29.36
CA ARG A 37 30.32 27.42 -28.12
C ARG A 37 29.60 26.12 -28.46
N LEU A 38 29.82 25.08 -27.66
CA LEU A 38 29.19 23.77 -27.81
C LEU A 38 27.98 23.69 -26.86
N LEU A 39 26.76 23.70 -27.40
CA LEU A 39 25.53 23.75 -26.62
C LEU A 39 24.78 22.41 -26.67
N SER A 40 24.43 21.86 -25.51
CA SER A 40 23.45 20.77 -25.42
C SER A 40 22.06 21.38 -25.20
N LEU A 41 21.12 21.07 -26.10
CA LEU A 41 19.78 21.69 -26.16
C LEU A 41 18.66 20.79 -25.60
N ALA A 42 18.93 19.51 -25.38
CA ALA A 42 18.01 18.54 -24.80
C ALA A 42 18.78 17.35 -24.19
N GLU A 43 18.15 16.66 -23.25
CA GLU A 43 18.70 15.42 -22.67
C GLU A 43 18.94 14.37 -23.76
N GLY A 44 20.10 13.72 -23.72
CA GLY A 44 20.50 12.69 -24.71
C GLY A 44 20.79 13.20 -26.13
N ALA A 45 20.57 14.48 -26.44
CA ALA A 45 20.89 15.05 -27.74
C ALA A 45 22.39 15.38 -27.87
N GLU A 46 22.99 15.07 -29.03
CA GLU A 46 24.37 15.44 -29.31
C GLU A 46 24.54 16.98 -29.32
N PRO A 47 25.54 17.53 -28.63
CA PRO A 47 25.74 18.98 -28.57
C PRO A 47 26.06 19.61 -29.93
N VAL A 48 25.60 20.84 -30.14
CA VAL A 48 25.72 21.59 -31.40
C VAL A 48 26.61 22.82 -31.25
N TRP A 49 27.49 23.03 -32.22
CA TRP A 49 28.30 24.25 -32.32
C TRP A 49 27.44 25.46 -32.68
N LYS A 50 27.54 26.54 -31.89
CA LYS A 50 26.82 27.80 -32.04
C LYS A 50 27.74 29.00 -31.84
N THR A 51 27.50 30.08 -32.57
CA THR A 51 28.11 31.39 -32.29
C THR A 51 27.54 32.00 -31.01
N GLU A 52 28.26 32.94 -30.38
CA GLU A 52 27.73 33.71 -29.23
C GLU A 52 26.45 34.49 -29.59
N ASP A 53 26.29 34.94 -30.85
CA ASP A 53 25.06 35.60 -31.32
C ASP A 53 23.88 34.62 -31.42
N GLU A 54 24.09 33.40 -31.92
CA GLU A 54 23.04 32.36 -31.92
C GLU A 54 22.70 31.90 -30.50
N LYS A 55 23.69 31.77 -29.62
CA LYS A 55 23.50 31.49 -28.19
C LYS A 55 22.59 32.55 -27.56
N LEU A 56 22.87 33.83 -27.79
CA LEU A 56 22.06 34.93 -27.29
C LEU A 56 20.65 34.98 -27.92
N GLN A 57 20.49 34.54 -29.18
CA GLN A 57 19.17 34.37 -29.79
C GLN A 57 18.34 33.25 -29.14
N LEU A 58 18.97 32.13 -28.76
CA LEU A 58 18.31 31.05 -28.03
C LEU A 58 17.83 31.53 -26.65
N MET A 59 18.69 32.25 -25.91
CA MET A 59 18.34 32.85 -24.61
C MET A 59 17.14 33.81 -24.73
N ARG A 60 17.17 34.71 -25.72
CA ARG A 60 16.06 35.64 -26.00
C ARG A 60 14.76 34.94 -26.46
N ALA A 61 14.86 33.72 -26.97
CA ALA A 61 13.71 32.88 -27.32
C ALA A 61 13.20 32.02 -26.15
N GLY A 62 13.79 32.14 -24.95
CA GLY A 62 13.47 31.29 -23.79
C GLY A 62 13.93 29.84 -23.93
N VAL A 63 14.85 29.54 -24.86
CA VAL A 63 15.37 28.19 -25.06
C VAL A 63 16.54 27.97 -24.09
N LYS A 64 16.29 27.13 -23.09
CA LYS A 64 17.28 26.71 -22.08
C LYS A 64 18.27 25.69 -22.66
N PHE A 65 19.51 25.72 -22.22
CA PHE A 65 20.59 24.83 -22.68
C PHE A 65 21.73 24.76 -21.67
N PHE A 66 22.51 23.66 -21.72
CA PHE A 66 23.84 23.62 -21.11
C PHE A 66 24.89 24.06 -22.13
N ASP A 67 25.73 25.03 -21.80
CA ASP A 67 26.96 25.30 -22.54
C ASP A 67 28.04 24.34 -22.03
N VAL A 68 28.30 23.28 -22.80
CA VAL A 68 29.21 22.19 -22.40
C VAL A 68 30.64 22.39 -22.90
N THR A 69 30.95 23.54 -23.50
CA THR A 69 32.24 23.83 -24.17
C THR A 69 33.45 23.52 -23.29
N GLU A 70 33.37 23.85 -22.00
CA GLU A 70 34.48 23.73 -21.05
C GLU A 70 34.51 22.37 -20.32
N VAL A 71 33.43 21.57 -20.41
CA VAL A 71 33.25 20.33 -19.62
C VAL A 71 33.06 19.06 -20.45
N TYR A 72 32.76 19.15 -21.75
CA TYR A 72 32.43 17.99 -22.60
C TYR A 72 33.46 16.86 -22.51
N GLU A 73 34.76 17.17 -22.60
CA GLU A 73 35.81 16.16 -22.48
C GLU A 73 35.92 15.60 -21.05
N LEU A 74 35.77 16.44 -20.02
CA LEU A 74 35.81 16.04 -18.61
C LEU A 74 34.64 15.13 -18.23
N GLU A 75 33.48 15.32 -18.85
CA GLU A 75 32.30 14.45 -18.73
C GLU A 75 32.47 13.14 -19.50
N LYS A 76 33.01 13.17 -20.72
CA LYS A 76 33.26 11.96 -21.54
C LYS A 76 34.44 11.12 -21.06
N SER A 77 35.41 11.70 -20.35
CA SER A 77 36.58 11.01 -19.77
C SER A 77 36.38 10.53 -18.33
N SER A 78 35.28 10.91 -17.69
CA SER A 78 34.85 10.34 -16.40
C SER A 78 34.75 8.81 -16.52
N PRO A 79 35.35 8.01 -15.64
CA PRO A 79 35.27 6.55 -15.72
C PRO A 79 33.82 6.07 -15.58
N ALA A 80 33.38 5.22 -16.51
CA ALA A 80 32.07 4.56 -16.49
C ALA A 80 32.02 3.42 -15.46
N SER A 81 32.24 3.75 -14.17
CA SER A 81 32.19 2.77 -13.07
C SER A 81 31.97 3.45 -11.71
N ASN A 82 30.70 3.57 -11.31
CA ASN A 82 30.15 2.89 -10.15
C ASN A 82 28.77 3.47 -9.86
N GLU A 83 27.82 2.61 -9.50
CA GLU A 83 26.56 3.03 -8.92
C GLU A 83 26.84 3.79 -7.62
N TYR A 84 26.68 5.12 -7.63
CA TYR A 84 26.46 5.89 -6.41
C TYR A 84 25.02 5.71 -5.90
N SER A 85 24.55 4.46 -5.87
CA SER A 85 23.23 4.06 -5.40
C SER A 85 23.27 3.70 -3.92
N VAL A 86 23.51 4.70 -3.08
CA VAL A 86 22.85 4.73 -1.78
C VAL A 86 21.89 5.91 -1.84
N ALA A 87 20.61 5.63 -2.10
CA ALA A 87 19.55 6.64 -2.09
C ALA A 87 19.72 7.51 -0.84
N ALA A 88 19.93 8.81 -1.06
CA ALA A 88 20.49 9.67 -0.02
C ALA A 88 19.51 9.79 1.15
N THR A 89 19.81 9.13 2.27
CA THR A 89 18.86 9.08 3.38
C THR A 89 18.88 10.38 4.18
N PHE A 90 17.88 11.22 3.98
CA PHE A 90 17.70 12.45 4.74
C PHE A 90 16.98 12.18 6.08
N PRO A 91 17.50 12.67 7.22
CA PRO A 91 16.83 12.55 8.51
C PRO A 91 15.59 13.43 8.56
N ALA A 92 14.62 13.11 9.42
CA ALA A 92 13.55 14.05 9.73
C ALA A 92 14.11 15.36 10.33
N PRO A 93 13.50 16.53 10.06
CA PRO A 93 13.83 17.79 10.72
C PRO A 93 13.94 17.62 12.24
N SER A 94 15.04 18.08 12.81
CA SER A 94 15.36 17.91 14.22
C SER A 94 16.09 19.14 14.76
N HIS A 95 16.29 19.20 16.09
CA HIS A 95 16.99 20.31 16.75
C HIS A 95 16.27 21.67 16.79
N GLN A 96 14.93 21.73 16.68
CA GLN A 96 14.12 22.95 16.79
C GLN A 96 14.57 23.92 17.90
N ALA A 97 14.76 23.42 19.14
CA ALA A 97 15.18 24.23 20.29
C ALA A 97 16.62 24.81 20.19
N ALA A 98 17.51 24.17 19.43
CA ALA A 98 18.88 24.64 19.19
C ALA A 98 19.01 25.49 17.91
N LEU A 99 18.04 25.41 17.01
CA LEU A 99 18.00 26.15 15.76
C LEU A 99 17.32 27.52 15.92
N ALA A 100 16.23 27.60 16.70
CA ALA A 100 15.48 28.84 16.91
C ALA A 100 16.34 30.05 17.36
N PRO A 101 17.34 29.92 18.26
CA PRO A 101 18.22 31.03 18.61
C PRO A 101 19.03 31.55 17.42
N ILE A 102 19.41 30.69 16.46
CA ILE A 102 20.18 31.06 15.28
C ILE A 102 19.28 31.76 14.26
N LEU A 103 18.10 31.19 13.97
CA LEU A 103 17.13 31.77 13.04
C LEU A 103 16.66 33.16 13.47
N ASN A 104 16.52 33.38 14.80
CA ASN A 104 16.18 34.68 15.36
C ASN A 104 17.30 35.73 15.24
N THR A 105 18.51 35.37 14.80
CA THR A 105 19.57 36.34 14.48
C THR A 105 19.59 36.77 13.01
N LEU A 106 18.79 36.15 12.14
CA LEU A 106 18.70 36.52 10.72
C LEU A 106 18.04 37.90 10.57
N SER A 107 18.64 38.77 9.78
CA SER A 107 18.35 40.20 9.71
C SER A 107 18.12 40.66 8.27
N ILE A 108 16.88 41.08 7.98
CA ILE A 108 16.51 41.76 6.74
C ILE A 108 17.42 42.97 6.47
N THR A 109 17.80 43.72 7.50
CA THR A 109 18.69 44.89 7.35
C THR A 109 20.08 44.52 6.84
N ASN A 110 20.60 43.35 7.21
CA ASN A 110 21.88 42.88 6.66
C ASN A 110 21.73 42.49 5.18
N MET A 111 20.68 41.73 4.86
CA MET A 111 20.36 41.32 3.48
C MET A 111 20.19 42.54 2.56
N GLN A 112 19.49 43.58 3.04
CA GLN A 112 19.34 44.88 2.37
C GLN A 112 20.68 45.57 2.12
N ASN A 113 21.58 45.61 3.10
CA ASN A 113 22.89 46.24 2.95
C ASN A 113 23.79 45.48 1.95
N TYR A 114 23.76 44.15 1.97
CA TYR A 114 24.48 43.32 1.01
C TYR A 114 23.92 43.51 -0.41
N LEU A 115 22.59 43.42 -0.58
CA LEU A 115 21.96 43.54 -1.90
C LEU A 115 22.10 44.94 -2.49
N SER A 116 21.99 45.99 -1.67
CA SER A 116 22.25 47.37 -2.12
C SER A 116 23.68 47.59 -2.62
N SER A 117 24.63 46.76 -2.23
CA SER A 117 26.01 46.79 -2.74
C SER A 117 26.14 46.04 -4.06
N LEU A 118 25.43 44.91 -4.21
CA LEU A 118 25.42 44.09 -5.42
C LEU A 118 24.66 44.78 -6.57
N THR A 119 23.44 45.26 -6.31
CA THR A 119 22.60 45.99 -7.27
C THR A 119 23.15 47.36 -7.68
N ALA A 120 24.19 47.86 -6.99
CA ALA A 120 24.90 49.09 -7.35
C ALA A 120 25.88 48.90 -8.53
N PHE A 121 26.37 47.68 -8.76
CA PHE A 121 27.12 47.35 -9.99
C PHE A 121 26.24 47.56 -11.24
N ASN A 122 26.86 47.76 -12.40
CA ASN A 122 26.10 47.93 -13.64
C ASN A 122 25.40 46.63 -14.06
N ASN A 123 26.12 45.53 -13.96
CA ASN A 123 25.63 44.16 -14.07
C ASN A 123 26.65 43.24 -13.37
N ARG A 124 26.25 42.01 -13.07
CA ARG A 124 27.14 41.00 -12.48
C ARG A 124 27.60 39.95 -13.49
N TYR A 125 27.32 40.15 -14.78
CA TYR A 125 27.63 39.24 -15.89
C TYR A 125 29.06 38.65 -15.89
N TYR A 126 29.18 37.34 -16.07
CA TYR A 126 30.41 36.55 -15.90
C TYR A 126 31.65 37.00 -16.71
N LYS A 127 31.44 37.63 -17.87
CA LYS A 127 32.51 38.20 -18.73
C LYS A 127 32.81 39.69 -18.43
N SER A 128 32.00 40.40 -17.66
CA SER A 128 32.16 41.84 -17.43
C SER A 128 33.13 42.16 -16.29
N SER A 129 33.74 43.35 -16.35
CA SER A 129 34.61 43.82 -15.27
C SER A 129 33.84 44.04 -13.96
N THR A 130 32.55 44.39 -14.03
CA THR A 130 31.70 44.54 -12.85
C THR A 130 31.29 43.18 -12.26
N GLY A 131 31.10 42.14 -13.07
CA GLY A 131 30.94 40.76 -12.58
C GLY A 131 32.17 40.26 -11.82
N ALA A 132 33.37 40.49 -12.36
CA ALA A 132 34.62 40.18 -11.66
C ALA A 132 34.77 40.97 -10.33
N GLN A 133 34.40 42.26 -10.31
CA GLN A 133 34.37 43.07 -9.09
C GLN A 133 33.33 42.56 -8.08
N ALA A 134 32.15 42.12 -8.52
CA ALA A 134 31.12 41.53 -7.66
C ALA A 134 31.61 40.23 -6.99
N SER A 135 32.27 39.32 -7.73
CA SER A 135 32.87 38.11 -7.14
C SER A 135 33.96 38.44 -6.09
N THR A 136 34.74 39.49 -6.34
CA THR A 136 35.76 39.97 -5.39
C THR A 136 35.10 40.58 -4.14
N PHE A 137 34.00 41.31 -4.29
CA PHE A 137 33.21 41.87 -3.20
C PHE A 137 32.59 40.76 -2.33
N ILE A 138 32.00 39.72 -2.94
CA ILE A 138 31.44 38.56 -2.21
C ILE A 138 32.57 37.84 -1.46
N LEU A 139 33.69 37.53 -2.12
CA LEU A 139 34.83 36.87 -1.48
C LEU A 139 35.39 37.65 -0.28
N ASN A 140 35.45 38.98 -0.37
CA ASN A 140 35.91 39.82 0.74
C ASN A 140 34.87 39.88 1.88
N THR A 141 33.59 40.07 1.57
CA THR A 141 32.49 40.07 2.55
C THR A 141 32.45 38.75 3.33
N VAL A 142 32.61 37.63 2.62
CA VAL A 142 32.74 36.30 3.19
C VAL A 142 33.96 36.18 4.11
N LYS A 143 35.14 36.66 3.68
CA LYS A 143 36.36 36.65 4.51
C LYS A 143 36.19 37.45 5.80
N ASP A 144 35.51 38.59 5.74
CA ASP A 144 35.19 39.40 6.91
C ASP A 144 34.23 38.68 7.86
N ILE A 145 33.19 38.02 7.33
CA ILE A 145 32.25 37.19 8.11
C ILE A 145 32.99 36.06 8.85
N ILE A 146 33.87 35.31 8.16
CA ILE A 146 34.58 34.15 8.74
C ILE A 146 35.83 34.54 9.54
N SER A 147 36.20 35.82 9.60
CA SER A 147 37.44 36.30 10.24
C SER A 147 37.63 35.85 11.70
N SER A 148 36.54 35.59 12.41
CA SER A 148 36.52 35.06 13.79
C SER A 148 36.81 33.55 13.90
N ARG A 149 36.92 32.83 12.78
CA ARG A 149 36.97 31.36 12.67
C ARG A 149 38.01 30.90 11.65
N SER A 150 39.26 30.75 12.10
CA SER A 150 40.39 30.31 11.27
C SER A 150 40.31 28.87 10.73
N ASP A 151 39.35 28.07 11.18
CA ASP A 151 39.06 26.75 10.64
C ASP A 151 38.19 26.77 9.37
N ILE A 152 37.53 27.89 9.07
CA ILE A 152 36.70 28.06 7.87
C ILE A 152 37.56 28.67 6.75
N THR A 153 37.47 28.12 5.54
CA THR A 153 38.24 28.62 4.39
C THR A 153 37.32 29.16 3.30
N ALA A 154 37.65 30.33 2.73
CA ALA A 154 36.97 30.89 1.56
C ALA A 154 37.97 31.12 0.42
N ALA A 155 37.67 30.56 -0.75
CA ALA A 155 38.54 30.60 -1.92
C ALA A 155 37.75 30.88 -3.21
N PRO A 156 38.33 31.60 -4.19
CA PRO A 156 37.79 31.65 -5.53
C PRO A 156 38.03 30.31 -6.26
N PHE A 157 37.06 29.90 -7.06
CA PHE A 157 37.22 28.87 -8.08
C PHE A 157 37.38 29.58 -9.43
N THR A 158 38.56 29.47 -10.03
CA THR A 158 38.94 30.17 -11.26
C THR A 158 38.41 29.45 -12.50
N HIS A 159 37.89 30.21 -13.45
CA HIS A 159 37.36 29.73 -14.72
C HIS A 159 38.13 30.31 -15.92
N SER A 160 37.73 29.97 -17.15
CA SER A 160 38.27 30.57 -18.39
C SER A 160 37.78 32.02 -18.65
N TRP A 161 36.88 32.55 -17.80
CA TRP A 161 36.32 33.90 -17.86
C TRP A 161 36.66 34.74 -16.62
N ALA A 162 36.27 36.02 -16.64
CA ALA A 162 36.72 37.03 -15.67
C ALA A 162 36.17 36.85 -14.25
N GLN A 163 34.91 36.45 -14.11
CA GLN A 163 34.27 36.22 -12.82
C GLN A 163 34.59 34.82 -12.27
N SER A 164 35.19 34.75 -11.08
CA SER A 164 35.37 33.48 -10.37
C SER A 164 34.11 33.13 -9.57
N SER A 165 33.78 31.84 -9.47
CA SER A 165 32.85 31.39 -8.42
C SER A 165 33.52 31.48 -7.04
N VAL A 166 32.76 31.54 -5.96
CA VAL A 166 33.29 31.59 -4.58
C VAL A 166 32.84 30.37 -3.81
N ILE A 167 33.79 29.65 -3.20
CA ILE A 167 33.51 28.46 -2.38
C ILE A 167 33.98 28.70 -0.95
N VAL A 168 33.08 28.53 0.01
CA VAL A 168 33.37 28.52 1.45
C VAL A 168 33.23 27.11 1.97
N LYS A 169 34.23 26.64 2.71
CA LYS A 169 34.24 25.31 3.32
C LYS A 169 34.31 25.42 4.83
N ILE A 170 33.29 24.91 5.52
CA ILE A 170 33.26 24.73 6.97
C ILE A 170 33.61 23.25 7.24
N PRO A 171 34.75 22.95 7.88
CA PRO A 171 35.18 21.57 8.08
C PRO A 171 34.28 20.84 9.06
N GLY A 172 33.89 19.62 8.69
CA GLY A 172 33.25 18.68 9.61
C GLY A 172 34.26 18.04 10.56
N THR A 173 33.83 17.67 11.77
CA THR A 173 34.67 16.84 12.67
C THR A 173 35.06 15.48 12.07
N LYS A 174 34.36 15.05 11.01
CA LYS A 174 34.69 13.89 10.16
C LYS A 174 34.88 14.36 8.71
N ALA A 175 36.08 14.84 8.39
CA ALA A 175 36.40 15.44 7.09
C ALA A 175 36.16 14.52 5.87
N SER A 176 36.19 13.20 6.04
CA SER A 176 35.90 12.22 4.98
C SER A 176 34.41 11.85 4.84
N SER A 177 33.50 12.53 5.55
CA SER A 177 32.06 12.31 5.38
C SER A 177 31.54 13.05 4.14
N PRO A 178 30.44 12.58 3.52
CA PRO A 178 29.80 13.29 2.41
C PRO A 178 29.48 14.75 2.75
N VAL A 179 29.77 15.66 1.82
CA VAL A 179 29.60 17.12 1.99
C VAL A 179 28.16 17.55 1.74
N THR A 180 27.65 18.48 2.54
CA THR A 180 26.37 19.15 2.29
C THR A 180 26.64 20.54 1.71
N ILE A 181 26.03 20.86 0.57
CA ILE A 181 26.28 22.11 -0.18
C ILE A 181 24.98 22.92 -0.26
N ILE A 182 25.09 24.24 -0.12
CA ILE A 182 24.06 25.21 -0.50
C ILE A 182 24.64 26.16 -1.57
N GLY A 183 23.86 26.45 -2.61
CA GLY A 183 24.25 27.26 -3.75
C GLY A 183 23.35 28.48 -3.97
N ALA A 184 23.87 29.39 -4.79
CA ALA A 184 23.20 30.52 -5.42
C ALA A 184 24.09 30.95 -6.59
N HIS A 185 23.56 31.55 -7.66
CA HIS A 185 24.41 32.21 -8.67
C HIS A 185 24.65 33.67 -8.29
N MET A 186 25.78 34.23 -8.75
CA MET A 186 26.18 35.60 -8.39
C MET A 186 26.15 36.56 -9.57
N ASP A 187 26.01 36.07 -10.80
CA ASP A 187 25.88 36.93 -11.96
C ASP A 187 24.46 37.49 -12.14
N SER A 188 24.33 38.31 -13.18
CA SER A 188 23.08 38.89 -13.63
C SER A 188 23.28 39.42 -15.06
N ILE A 189 22.30 39.20 -15.93
CA ILE A 189 22.34 39.58 -17.34
C ILE A 189 21.30 40.65 -17.65
N ASN A 190 21.55 41.38 -18.73
CA ASN A 190 20.52 42.12 -19.45
C ASN A 190 20.41 41.51 -20.85
N LEU A 191 19.29 40.86 -21.20
CA LEU A 191 19.18 40.13 -22.49
C LEU A 191 19.34 41.03 -23.73
N ASP A 192 19.01 42.32 -23.64
CA ASP A 192 19.23 43.27 -24.74
C ASP A 192 20.72 43.59 -24.92
N SER A 193 21.49 43.64 -23.82
CA SER A 193 22.91 43.99 -23.82
C SER A 193 23.66 43.32 -22.64
N PRO A 194 24.07 42.04 -22.77
CA PRO A 194 24.61 41.27 -21.64
C PRO A 194 25.80 41.93 -20.91
N THR A 195 26.77 42.43 -21.66
CA THR A 195 28.01 43.00 -21.08
C THR A 195 27.82 44.43 -20.56
N ASN A 196 26.98 45.24 -21.21
CA ASN A 196 26.93 46.70 -20.98
C ASN A 196 25.58 47.22 -20.46
N GLY A 197 24.51 46.47 -20.66
CA GLY A 197 23.18 46.80 -20.15
C GLY A 197 23.14 46.81 -18.63
N ARG A 198 22.20 47.58 -18.08
CA ARG A 198 21.93 47.59 -16.64
C ARG A 198 21.17 46.32 -16.29
N ALA A 199 21.73 45.52 -15.40
CA ALA A 199 21.11 44.35 -14.78
C ALA A 199 21.39 44.41 -13.27
N PRO A 200 20.53 45.07 -12.47
CA PRO A 200 20.73 45.12 -11.03
C PRO A 200 20.77 43.70 -10.45
N GLY A 201 19.95 42.79 -10.99
CA GLY A 201 19.85 41.41 -10.51
C GLY A 201 19.42 41.43 -9.06
N ALA A 202 18.26 42.01 -8.77
CA ALA A 202 17.84 42.24 -7.39
C ALA A 202 17.21 40.98 -6.81
N ASP A 203 16.26 40.36 -7.52
CA ASP A 203 15.85 38.99 -7.22
C ASP A 203 16.84 37.99 -7.81
N ASP A 204 17.20 38.15 -9.09
CA ASP A 204 17.89 37.17 -9.95
C ASP A 204 19.41 37.46 -10.12
N ASP A 205 20.30 36.63 -9.55
CA ASP A 205 20.13 36.03 -8.22
C ASP A 205 20.81 36.93 -7.18
N GLY A 206 20.12 38.02 -6.87
CA GLY A 206 20.53 38.94 -5.81
C GLY A 206 20.07 38.42 -4.45
N THR A 207 18.85 37.86 -4.39
CA THR A 207 18.27 37.43 -3.12
C THR A 207 18.87 36.12 -2.60
N GLY A 208 19.08 35.11 -3.45
CA GLY A 208 19.79 33.89 -3.10
C GLY A 208 21.21 34.18 -2.63
N THR A 209 21.99 34.93 -3.42
CA THR A 209 23.33 35.41 -3.03
C THR A 209 23.37 36.01 -1.62
N VAL A 210 22.41 36.87 -1.21
CA VAL A 210 22.40 37.46 0.14
C VAL A 210 21.81 36.55 1.22
N ASN A 211 20.94 35.59 0.87
CA ASN A 211 20.48 34.54 1.78
C ASN A 211 21.68 33.69 2.26
N LEU A 212 22.60 33.33 1.35
CA LEU A 212 23.81 32.59 1.72
C LEU A 212 24.73 33.41 2.63
N LEU A 213 24.92 34.71 2.33
CA LEU A 213 25.75 35.60 3.15
C LEU A 213 25.21 35.73 4.58
N GLU A 214 23.91 35.98 4.72
CA GLU A 214 23.26 36.17 6.02
C GLU A 214 23.16 34.85 6.80
N GLY A 215 22.91 33.73 6.11
CA GLY A 215 22.94 32.38 6.69
C GLY A 215 24.33 31.96 7.19
N LEU A 216 25.38 32.22 6.40
CA LEU A 216 26.78 32.01 6.79
C LEU A 216 27.11 32.86 8.03
N ARG A 217 26.76 34.16 8.01
CA ARG A 217 26.99 35.07 9.14
C ARG A 217 26.31 34.60 10.42
N ALA A 218 25.06 34.16 10.35
CA ALA A 218 24.33 33.62 11.50
C ALA A 218 24.99 32.35 12.06
N LEU A 219 25.42 31.43 11.19
CA LEU A 219 26.08 30.17 11.60
C LEU A 219 27.47 30.40 12.20
N VAL A 220 28.27 31.31 11.63
CA VAL A 220 29.59 31.69 12.19
C VAL A 220 29.41 32.35 13.55
N ALA A 221 28.49 33.31 13.68
CA ALA A 221 28.19 33.98 14.95
C ALA A 221 27.67 33.01 16.03
N ALA A 222 26.89 31.99 15.64
CA ALA A 222 26.44 30.91 16.51
C ALA A 222 27.56 29.90 16.88
N GLY A 223 28.80 30.09 16.42
CA GLY A 223 29.92 29.21 16.71
C GLY A 223 29.79 27.83 16.06
N PHE A 224 29.05 27.72 14.95
CA PHE A 224 28.73 26.44 14.31
C PHE A 224 29.97 25.59 14.00
N LYS A 225 29.91 24.31 14.39
CA LYS A 225 30.92 23.29 14.14
C LYS A 225 30.22 22.01 13.71
N PRO A 226 30.11 21.74 12.41
CA PRO A 226 29.38 20.60 11.90
C PRO A 226 30.16 19.29 12.12
N SER A 227 29.47 18.15 12.09
CA SER A 227 30.13 16.84 12.14
C SER A 227 30.56 16.32 10.77
N THR A 228 29.85 16.72 9.72
CA THR A 228 30.16 16.48 8.30
C THR A 228 30.55 17.81 7.64
N PRO A 229 31.33 17.82 6.54
CA PRO A 229 31.66 19.06 5.84
C PRO A 229 30.42 19.80 5.34
N VAL A 230 30.44 21.13 5.39
CA VAL A 230 29.41 22.03 4.85
C VAL A 230 30.07 23.05 3.93
N GLU A 231 29.44 23.32 2.79
CA GLU A 231 29.94 24.33 1.85
C GLU A 231 28.85 25.29 1.38
N PHE A 232 29.26 26.54 1.14
CA PHE A 232 28.45 27.58 0.49
C PHE A 232 29.13 27.92 -0.82
N HIS A 233 28.40 27.83 -1.92
CA HIS A 233 28.88 28.09 -3.26
C HIS A 233 28.12 29.30 -3.82
N TRP A 234 28.85 30.26 -4.37
CA TRP A 234 28.29 31.31 -5.23
C TRP A 234 28.83 31.09 -6.65
N TYR A 235 27.96 30.72 -7.57
CA TYR A 235 28.32 30.38 -8.94
C TYR A 235 28.49 31.61 -9.84
N SER A 236 29.05 31.38 -11.03
CA SER A 236 29.28 32.42 -12.04
C SER A 236 29.01 31.84 -13.42
N GLY A 237 28.25 32.54 -14.26
CA GLY A 237 27.88 32.09 -15.59
C GLY A 237 26.71 31.12 -15.60
N GLU A 238 25.81 31.19 -14.61
CA GLU A 238 24.50 30.51 -14.65
C GLU A 238 23.76 30.95 -15.92
N GLU A 239 23.59 32.27 -16.02
CA GLU A 239 23.01 33.10 -17.09
C GLU A 239 23.58 32.85 -18.50
N ALA A 240 24.64 32.04 -18.60
CA ALA A 240 25.32 31.69 -19.82
C ALA A 240 25.22 30.19 -20.16
N GLY A 241 24.27 29.47 -19.57
CA GLY A 241 24.08 28.03 -19.75
C GLY A 241 24.85 27.22 -18.70
N LEU A 242 24.71 27.60 -17.43
CA LEU A 242 25.14 26.85 -16.25
C LEU A 242 26.65 26.58 -16.20
N LEU A 243 27.48 27.54 -16.61
CA LEU A 243 28.92 27.36 -16.80
C LEU A 243 29.66 27.07 -15.49
N GLY A 244 29.41 27.85 -14.44
CA GLY A 244 30.13 27.76 -13.16
C GLY A 244 29.79 26.50 -12.37
N SER A 245 28.50 26.18 -12.24
CA SER A 245 28.03 24.97 -11.55
C SER A 245 28.45 23.70 -12.29
N GLN A 246 28.37 23.65 -13.62
CA GLN A 246 28.87 22.49 -14.40
C GLN A 246 30.37 22.26 -14.17
N ALA A 247 31.19 23.31 -14.23
CA ALA A 247 32.63 23.22 -14.02
C ALA A 247 32.96 22.68 -12.61
N ILE A 248 32.25 23.17 -11.58
CA ILE A 248 32.43 22.72 -10.19
C ILE A 248 31.90 21.31 -9.98
N ALA A 249 30.67 21.00 -10.39
CA ALA A 249 30.06 19.68 -10.21
C ALA A 249 30.85 18.57 -10.94
N THR A 250 31.33 18.85 -12.16
CA THR A 250 32.21 17.96 -12.93
C THR A 250 33.56 17.78 -12.26
N ALA A 251 34.17 18.86 -11.75
CA ALA A 251 35.41 18.76 -10.98
C ALA A 251 35.24 17.95 -9.69
N TYR A 252 34.08 18.05 -9.00
CA TYR A 252 33.81 17.29 -7.78
C TYR A 252 33.63 15.80 -8.08
N LYS A 253 32.92 15.46 -9.15
CA LYS A 253 32.80 14.08 -9.65
C LYS A 253 34.17 13.49 -10.02
N ASN A 254 34.97 14.22 -10.80
CA ASN A 254 36.29 13.76 -11.23
C ASN A 254 37.31 13.68 -10.07
N ALA A 255 37.16 14.49 -9.03
CA ALA A 255 37.94 14.40 -7.79
C ALA A 255 37.43 13.32 -6.81
N GLY A 256 36.33 12.62 -7.12
CA GLY A 256 35.72 11.61 -6.23
C GLY A 256 35.12 12.20 -4.95
N ILE A 257 34.73 13.47 -4.96
CA ILE A 257 34.11 14.14 -3.80
C ILE A 257 32.68 13.63 -3.66
N ASN A 258 32.39 12.97 -2.54
CA ASN A 258 31.06 12.46 -2.24
C ASN A 258 30.16 13.60 -1.70
N VAL A 259 29.15 13.99 -2.48
CA VAL A 259 28.16 15.02 -2.10
C VAL A 259 26.90 14.36 -1.56
N LYS A 260 26.49 14.77 -0.37
CA LYS A 260 25.28 14.28 0.32
C LYS A 260 23.99 14.87 -0.25
N ALA A 261 24.03 16.18 -0.49
CA ALA A 261 22.94 16.98 -0.98
C ALA A 261 23.48 18.34 -1.45
N PHE A 262 22.86 18.84 -2.51
CA PHE A 262 22.96 20.19 -3.00
C PHE A 262 21.58 20.85 -2.93
N MET A 263 21.49 22.07 -2.41
CA MET A 263 20.26 22.87 -2.44
C MET A 263 20.56 24.21 -3.10
N GLU A 264 19.83 24.54 -4.15
CA GLU A 264 19.88 25.85 -4.80
C GLU A 264 19.11 26.90 -4.00
N LEU A 265 19.49 28.16 -4.15
CA LEU A 265 18.67 29.31 -3.78
C LEU A 265 18.84 30.32 -4.91
N ASP A 266 17.90 30.30 -5.85
CA ASP A 266 17.89 31.12 -7.06
C ASP A 266 16.50 31.76 -7.18
N MET A 267 16.46 33.09 -7.01
CA MET A 267 15.26 33.88 -6.76
C MET A 267 14.49 33.49 -5.48
N SER A 268 14.16 34.49 -4.66
CA SER A 268 13.54 34.28 -3.34
C SER A 268 12.84 35.51 -2.77
N GLY A 269 12.77 36.61 -3.51
CA GLY A 269 12.25 37.88 -3.05
C GLY A 269 10.81 38.13 -3.47
N TYR A 270 10.33 37.56 -4.58
CA TYR A 270 9.10 38.01 -5.21
C TYR A 270 7.96 36.98 -5.12
N PHE A 271 6.76 37.51 -4.93
CA PHE A 271 5.54 36.79 -5.29
C PHE A 271 4.51 37.79 -5.84
N LYS A 272 3.84 37.42 -6.93
CA LYS A 272 2.86 38.28 -7.61
C LYS A 272 1.78 38.78 -6.64
N PRO A 273 1.54 40.10 -6.52
CA PRO A 273 0.50 40.65 -5.66
C PRO A 273 -0.88 40.08 -5.97
N GLY A 274 -1.58 39.58 -4.95
CA GLY A 274 -2.88 38.91 -5.08
C GLY A 274 -2.81 37.42 -5.41
N SER A 275 -1.62 36.86 -5.67
CA SER A 275 -1.38 35.41 -5.66
C SER A 275 -1.17 34.88 -4.22
N LYS A 276 -0.96 33.58 -4.08
CA LYS A 276 -0.68 32.92 -2.80
C LYS A 276 0.84 32.90 -2.56
N GLU A 277 1.29 33.50 -1.47
CA GLU A 277 2.67 33.38 -1.00
C GLU A 277 3.00 31.91 -0.66
N VAL A 278 4.04 31.36 -1.29
CA VAL A 278 4.49 29.95 -1.16
C VAL A 278 6.00 29.84 -1.34
N MET A 279 6.61 28.71 -1.00
CA MET A 279 7.84 28.25 -1.68
C MET A 279 7.45 27.18 -2.68
N ALA A 280 7.77 27.34 -3.96
CA ALA A 280 7.50 26.34 -4.97
C ALA A 280 8.72 25.41 -5.09
N LEU A 281 8.53 24.10 -4.90
CA LEU A 281 9.60 23.12 -5.07
C LEU A 281 9.55 22.54 -6.48
N GLU A 282 10.69 22.53 -7.16
CA GLU A 282 10.79 22.02 -8.52
C GLU A 282 10.42 20.56 -8.67
N ALA A 283 9.89 20.21 -9.84
CA ALA A 283 9.31 18.89 -10.13
C ALA A 283 10.23 17.96 -10.95
N ASP A 284 11.21 18.49 -11.67
CA ASP A 284 12.16 17.76 -12.51
C ASP A 284 13.63 18.07 -12.16
N TYR A 285 14.56 17.22 -12.61
CA TYR A 285 16.02 17.32 -12.34
C TYR A 285 16.42 17.48 -10.86
N ILE A 286 15.66 16.86 -9.94
CA ILE A 286 15.87 16.88 -8.48
C ILE A 286 15.87 15.48 -7.85
N ASP A 287 16.31 15.38 -6.60
CA ASP A 287 16.15 14.19 -5.76
C ASP A 287 14.82 14.26 -4.95
N GLU A 288 13.91 13.30 -5.18
CA GLU A 288 12.60 13.26 -4.52
C GLU A 288 12.69 13.18 -2.98
N GLY A 289 13.71 12.50 -2.45
CA GLY A 289 13.97 12.39 -1.02
C GLY A 289 14.41 13.72 -0.43
N LEU A 290 15.22 14.47 -1.17
CA LEU A 290 15.70 15.80 -0.78
C LEU A 290 14.57 16.83 -0.83
N ASN A 291 13.75 16.81 -1.90
CA ASN A 291 12.52 17.59 -1.96
C ASN A 291 11.58 17.24 -0.80
N THR A 292 11.42 15.96 -0.45
CA THR A 292 10.61 15.52 0.70
C THR A 292 11.17 16.03 2.03
N PHE A 293 12.49 16.09 2.17
CA PHE A 293 13.15 16.70 3.32
C PHE A 293 12.95 18.22 3.38
N LEU A 294 13.04 18.94 2.25
CA LEU A 294 12.75 20.38 2.20
C LEU A 294 11.29 20.68 2.55
N LYS A 295 10.32 19.92 2.04
CA LYS A 295 8.89 20.03 2.44
C LYS A 295 8.74 20.01 3.96
N ALA A 296 9.38 19.03 4.61
CA ALA A 296 9.36 18.90 6.05
C ALA A 296 10.08 20.04 6.79
N LEU A 297 11.17 20.59 6.24
CA LEU A 297 11.85 21.78 6.79
C LEU A 297 11.00 23.05 6.66
N ILE A 298 10.38 23.26 5.49
CA ILE A 298 9.53 24.43 5.21
C ILE A 298 8.34 24.42 6.18
N THR A 299 7.63 23.29 6.30
CA THR A 299 6.55 23.10 7.28
C THR A 299 7.00 23.27 8.74
N ALA A 300 8.26 22.97 9.08
CA ALA A 300 8.77 23.06 10.45
C ALA A 300 9.35 24.43 10.85
N TYR A 301 9.86 25.20 9.89
CA TYR A 301 10.70 26.38 10.17
C TYR A 301 10.32 27.65 9.40
N SER A 302 9.44 27.57 8.40
CA SER A 302 8.94 28.75 7.69
C SER A 302 7.52 29.13 8.09
N ARG A 303 7.19 30.41 7.94
CA ARG A 303 5.81 30.91 7.98
C ARG A 303 5.05 30.69 6.66
N ILE A 304 5.75 30.50 5.54
CA ILE A 304 5.15 30.33 4.21
C ILE A 304 5.04 28.85 3.85
N PRO A 305 3.90 28.40 3.29
CA PRO A 305 3.70 27.00 2.92
C PRO A 305 4.49 26.64 1.67
N TRP A 306 4.88 25.38 1.53
CA TRP A 306 5.41 24.88 0.26
C TRP A 306 4.28 24.49 -0.70
N THR A 307 4.62 24.39 -1.99
CA THR A 307 3.86 23.71 -3.04
C THR A 307 4.85 22.96 -3.95
N MET A 308 4.37 22.04 -4.79
CA MET A 308 5.14 21.64 -5.98
C MET A 308 4.87 22.66 -7.09
N ASP A 309 5.87 22.94 -7.92
CA ASP A 309 5.66 23.67 -9.18
C ASP A 309 5.38 22.72 -10.37
N THR A 310 5.11 23.30 -11.53
CA THR A 310 5.22 22.62 -12.82
C THR A 310 6.68 22.39 -13.22
N PRO A 311 7.02 21.32 -13.97
CA PRO A 311 8.39 21.07 -14.41
C PRO A 311 9.03 22.27 -15.13
N CYS A 312 10.17 22.72 -14.64
CA CYS A 312 10.92 23.88 -15.15
C CYS A 312 11.65 23.60 -16.47
N GLY A 313 11.87 22.32 -16.79
CA GLY A 313 12.44 21.84 -18.05
C GLY A 313 13.96 21.73 -18.05
N TYR A 314 14.50 21.30 -19.20
CA TYR A 314 15.93 21.05 -19.37
C TYR A 314 16.79 22.28 -19.08
N ALA A 315 17.92 22.09 -18.40
CA ALA A 315 18.85 23.15 -18.00
C ALA A 315 18.15 24.34 -17.30
N CYS A 316 17.31 24.04 -16.30
CA CYS A 316 16.50 25.03 -15.59
C CYS A 316 17.32 26.10 -14.85
N SER A 317 18.26 25.66 -13.99
CA SER A 317 19.14 26.47 -13.14
C SER A 317 20.29 25.56 -12.62
N ASP A 318 21.21 26.09 -11.81
CA ASP A 318 22.46 25.45 -11.38
C ASP A 318 22.29 24.09 -10.66
N HIS A 319 21.13 23.82 -10.03
CA HIS A 319 20.76 22.50 -9.49
C HIS A 319 20.81 21.38 -10.56
N ALA A 320 20.50 21.70 -11.82
CA ALA A 320 20.49 20.75 -12.91
C ALA A 320 21.92 20.27 -13.25
N SER A 321 22.94 21.08 -13.02
CA SER A 321 24.36 20.68 -13.18
C SER A 321 24.76 19.60 -12.17
N TRP A 322 24.31 19.71 -10.92
CA TRP A 322 24.55 18.71 -9.87
C TRP A 322 23.77 17.42 -10.16
N TYR A 323 22.52 17.53 -10.61
CA TYR A 323 21.72 16.39 -11.04
C TYR A 323 22.35 15.63 -12.22
N LYS A 324 22.74 16.36 -13.28
CA LYS A 324 23.35 15.83 -14.51
C LYS A 324 24.59 14.96 -14.22
N VAL A 325 25.39 15.31 -13.22
CA VAL A 325 26.57 14.52 -12.83
C VAL A 325 26.25 13.38 -11.85
N GLY A 326 25.04 13.32 -11.28
CA GLY A 326 24.55 12.24 -10.44
C GLY A 326 24.55 12.53 -8.93
N PHE A 327 24.56 13.80 -8.51
CA PHE A 327 24.46 14.18 -7.10
C PHE A 327 23.03 14.61 -6.72
N PRO A 328 22.54 14.30 -5.49
CA PRO A 328 21.22 14.72 -5.03
C PRO A 328 21.09 16.25 -4.99
N SER A 329 20.20 16.81 -5.80
CA SER A 329 19.93 18.25 -5.92
C SER A 329 18.47 18.57 -5.57
N SER A 330 18.19 19.82 -5.20
CA SER A 330 16.83 20.31 -4.91
C SER A 330 16.79 21.83 -5.07
N PHE A 331 15.68 22.35 -5.57
CA PHE A 331 15.48 23.76 -5.84
C PHE A 331 14.11 24.23 -5.28
N PRO A 332 14.12 24.99 -4.16
CA PRO A 332 13.00 25.84 -3.75
C PRO A 332 13.07 27.19 -4.46
N TYR A 333 12.02 27.49 -5.21
CA TYR A 333 11.79 28.71 -5.98
C TYR A 333 10.74 29.62 -5.30
N GLU A 334 10.77 30.91 -5.63
CA GLU A 334 9.98 31.97 -4.96
C GLU A 334 8.46 31.87 -5.15
N ALA A 335 8.01 31.37 -6.30
CA ALA A 335 6.60 31.38 -6.65
C ALA A 335 6.27 30.21 -7.60
N VAL A 336 4.97 29.90 -7.75
CA VAL A 336 4.52 28.98 -8.81
C VAL A 336 4.66 29.67 -10.15
N THR A 337 5.32 29.01 -11.10
CA THR A 337 5.52 29.40 -12.50
C THR A 337 4.34 30.21 -13.07
N GLY A 338 4.64 31.43 -13.54
CA GLY A 338 3.68 32.46 -13.95
C GLY A 338 3.30 33.48 -12.85
N ASN A 339 3.91 33.39 -11.67
CA ASN A 339 3.76 34.32 -10.54
C ASN A 339 5.10 34.77 -9.90
N ASP A 340 6.20 34.34 -10.50
CA ASP A 340 7.60 34.82 -10.42
C ASP A 340 7.77 36.28 -10.91
N ASP A 341 8.92 36.91 -10.65
CA ASP A 341 9.20 38.29 -11.08
C ASP A 341 9.29 38.40 -12.62
N PRO A 342 8.35 39.11 -13.28
CA PRO A 342 8.37 39.27 -14.74
C PRO A 342 9.47 40.20 -15.27
N ASN A 343 10.36 40.72 -14.40
CA ASN A 343 11.42 41.68 -14.76
C ASN A 343 12.83 41.09 -14.78
N ILE A 344 13.00 39.77 -14.55
CA ILE A 344 14.30 39.08 -14.61
C ILE A 344 15.08 39.33 -15.90
N HIS A 345 16.39 39.11 -15.84
CA HIS A 345 17.32 39.36 -16.96
C HIS A 345 17.24 40.78 -17.59
N SER A 346 16.83 41.80 -16.82
CA SER A 346 16.57 43.15 -17.33
C SER A 346 17.01 44.27 -16.37
N ALA A 347 16.83 45.53 -16.80
CA ALA A 347 17.06 46.69 -15.95
C ALA A 347 15.94 46.94 -14.91
N GLY A 348 14.80 46.24 -15.04
CA GLY A 348 13.61 46.38 -14.20
C GLY A 348 13.65 45.55 -12.91
N ASP A 349 14.38 44.43 -12.90
CA ASP A 349 14.62 43.63 -11.71
C ASP A 349 15.30 44.49 -10.64
N THR A 350 14.50 44.86 -9.64
CA THR A 350 14.83 45.84 -8.60
C THR A 350 13.99 45.54 -7.36
N THR A 351 14.51 45.88 -6.18
CA THR A 351 13.77 45.77 -4.91
C THR A 351 12.55 46.71 -4.80
N SER A 352 12.22 47.44 -5.88
CA SER A 352 11.08 48.35 -6.01
C SER A 352 9.92 47.76 -6.82
N VAL A 353 10.06 46.56 -7.40
CA VAL A 353 8.99 45.89 -8.14
C VAL A 353 7.82 45.53 -7.21
N SER A 354 6.59 45.70 -7.69
CA SER A 354 5.38 45.37 -6.94
C SER A 354 5.22 43.84 -6.82
N GLY A 355 5.58 43.31 -5.66
CA GLY A 355 5.62 41.88 -5.32
C GLY A 355 6.89 41.48 -4.57
N PHE A 356 7.96 42.27 -4.69
CA PHE A 356 9.22 42.06 -3.97
C PHE A 356 9.02 42.23 -2.45
N SER A 357 9.50 41.27 -1.67
CA SER A 357 9.23 41.12 -0.25
C SER A 357 10.45 40.59 0.51
N TRP A 358 11.09 41.47 1.27
CA TRP A 358 12.15 41.10 2.21
C TRP A 358 11.73 40.07 3.27
N ALA A 359 10.44 40.08 3.64
CA ALA A 359 9.89 39.09 4.57
C ALA A 359 9.70 37.72 3.93
N HIS A 360 9.67 37.64 2.60
CA HIS A 360 9.63 36.40 1.82
C HIS A 360 11.04 35.79 1.74
N SER A 361 12.01 36.56 1.24
CA SER A 361 13.42 36.17 1.13
C SER A 361 14.04 35.73 2.48
N LEU A 362 13.68 36.40 3.60
CA LEU A 362 14.10 35.98 4.93
C LEU A 362 13.69 34.52 5.27
N GLU A 363 12.57 34.03 4.73
CA GLU A 363 12.16 32.63 4.93
C GLU A 363 13.08 31.65 4.20
N PHE A 364 13.55 31.98 2.98
CA PHE A 364 14.54 31.18 2.27
C PHE A 364 15.88 31.14 3.04
N ALA A 365 16.33 32.28 3.58
CA ALA A 365 17.48 32.31 4.48
C ALA A 365 17.31 31.42 5.73
N LYS A 366 16.10 31.37 6.33
CA LYS A 366 15.80 30.45 7.43
C LYS A 366 15.90 28.99 7.00
N ILE A 367 15.35 28.65 5.83
CA ILE A 367 15.36 27.28 5.31
C ILE A 367 16.77 26.84 4.91
N GLY A 368 17.61 27.71 4.33
CA GLY A 368 19.03 27.43 4.12
C GLY A 368 19.79 27.09 5.42
N VAL A 369 19.60 27.88 6.48
CA VAL A 369 20.21 27.59 7.79
C VAL A 369 19.63 26.30 8.42
N ALA A 370 18.33 26.04 8.25
CA ALA A 370 17.68 24.83 8.75
C ALA A 370 18.14 23.55 8.02
N TYR A 371 18.28 23.63 6.70
CA TYR A 371 18.82 22.60 5.80
C TYR A 371 20.23 22.19 6.23
N LEU A 372 21.14 23.16 6.31
CA LEU A 372 22.52 22.92 6.74
C LEU A 372 22.58 22.35 8.17
N ARG A 373 21.76 22.83 9.11
CA ARG A 373 21.81 22.34 10.49
C ARG A 373 21.24 20.92 10.65
N SER A 374 20.15 20.61 9.94
CA SER A 374 19.38 19.38 10.13
C SER A 374 19.99 18.15 9.46
N LEU A 375 20.86 18.34 8.46
CA LEU A 375 21.54 17.24 7.77
C LEU A 375 22.76 16.65 8.51
N ILE A 376 23.05 17.11 9.73
CA ILE A 376 24.34 16.89 10.39
C ILE A 376 24.17 16.10 11.69
N LEU A 377 24.79 14.91 11.74
CA LEU A 377 24.68 13.98 12.88
C LEU A 377 25.38 14.53 14.14
N PRO A 378 24.92 14.18 15.36
CA PRO A 378 25.54 14.67 16.60
C PRO A 378 26.94 14.06 16.86
N SER A 379 27.82 14.86 17.46
CA SER A 379 29.08 14.40 18.07
C SER A 379 28.87 14.05 19.56
N SER A 380 29.56 13.02 20.03
CA SER A 380 29.71 12.67 21.46
C SER A 380 30.98 13.32 22.03
N SER A 381 31.16 13.63 23.32
CA SER A 381 30.41 13.36 24.57
C SER A 381 30.86 14.46 25.59
N PRO A 382 30.97 14.29 26.94
CA PRO A 382 30.39 13.33 27.91
C PRO A 382 29.76 14.01 29.18
N TRP A 383 29.30 13.17 30.11
CA TRP A 383 29.01 13.41 31.56
C TRP A 383 27.61 13.84 32.07
N TYR A 384 27.02 12.90 32.82
CA TYR A 384 26.14 12.99 34.00
C TYR A 384 24.61 13.27 33.92
N ASN A 385 23.88 12.38 34.62
CA ASN A 385 22.43 12.35 34.80
C ASN A 385 21.91 13.40 35.81
N ARG A 386 20.71 13.97 35.54
CA ARG A 386 19.54 13.93 36.45
C ARG A 386 18.22 14.39 35.79
N VAL A 387 17.39 13.40 35.47
CA VAL A 387 15.90 13.36 35.57
C VAL A 387 15.09 14.63 35.23
N ASN A 388 14.39 14.62 34.08
CA ASN A 388 12.92 14.74 34.04
C ASN A 388 12.29 14.39 32.66
N ILE A 389 11.50 13.31 32.64
CA ILE A 389 10.19 13.10 32.00
C ILE A 389 9.96 13.55 30.52
N PHE A 390 9.65 12.55 29.67
CA PHE A 390 9.11 12.52 28.28
C PHE A 390 8.05 13.59 27.90
N PRO A 391 7.88 13.97 26.59
CA PRO A 391 7.64 12.98 25.50
C PRO A 391 8.14 13.24 24.06
N CYS A 392 7.91 12.21 23.24
CA CYS A 392 8.21 12.02 21.82
C CYS A 392 6.91 11.86 20.99
N PRO A 393 6.92 12.14 19.67
CA PRO A 393 6.34 11.16 18.74
C PRO A 393 7.25 10.80 17.54
N VAL A 394 7.66 9.53 17.55
CA VAL A 394 7.71 8.53 16.46
C VAL A 394 8.73 8.65 15.31
N GLN A 395 9.80 7.85 15.47
CA GLN A 395 10.43 7.06 14.40
C GLN A 395 9.48 5.91 14.01
N ARG A 396 9.37 5.41 12.77
CA ARG A 396 10.45 5.02 11.85
C ARG A 396 9.83 4.37 10.61
N LEU A 397 10.56 4.30 9.50
CA LEU A 397 10.72 3.03 8.77
C LEU A 397 12.08 3.01 8.06
N ARG A 398 13.01 2.23 8.63
CA ARG A 398 14.31 1.88 8.00
C ARG A 398 14.18 0.45 7.51
N VAL A 399 14.35 0.23 6.22
CA VAL A 399 14.72 -1.10 5.70
C VAL A 399 16.21 -1.30 6.02
N VAL A 400 16.55 -2.40 6.70
CA VAL A 400 17.93 -2.79 6.97
C VAL A 400 18.20 -4.11 6.27
N PHE A 401 18.69 -4.03 5.04
CA PHE A 401 19.41 -5.16 4.46
C PHE A 401 20.80 -5.25 5.11
N ARG A 402 21.14 -6.43 5.64
CA ARG A 402 22.53 -6.81 5.91
C ARG A 402 23.01 -7.65 4.73
N PRO A 403 24.09 -7.27 4.03
CA PRO A 403 24.73 -8.18 3.08
C PRO A 403 25.48 -9.27 3.87
N PHE A 404 25.28 -10.53 3.46
CA PHE A 404 26.13 -11.65 3.88
C PHE A 404 27.02 -12.02 2.70
N VAL A 405 28.28 -11.59 2.73
CA VAL A 405 29.27 -11.90 1.70
C VAL A 405 30.61 -12.25 2.39
N HIS A 406 31.09 -13.46 2.13
CA HIS A 406 32.45 -13.99 2.36
C HIS A 406 32.97 -14.19 3.81
N TYR A 407 32.98 -15.47 4.23
CA TYR A 407 34.16 -16.14 4.81
C TYR A 407 34.25 -17.55 4.16
N PRO A 408 35.44 -18.16 4.04
CA PRO A 408 35.69 -19.20 3.04
C PRO A 408 35.21 -20.60 3.47
N VAL A 409 34.89 -21.41 2.46
CA VAL A 409 34.70 -22.86 2.59
C VAL A 409 36.04 -23.51 2.96
N VAL A 410 36.05 -24.27 4.06
CA VAL A 410 37.08 -25.28 4.31
C VAL A 410 36.39 -26.63 4.45
N LEU A 411 36.61 -27.49 3.46
CA LEU A 411 36.22 -28.89 3.48
C LEU A 411 37.06 -29.64 4.53
N VAL A 412 36.40 -30.30 5.49
CA VAL A 412 36.91 -31.52 6.10
C VAL A 412 35.77 -32.52 6.16
N SER A 413 36.01 -33.72 5.64
CA SER A 413 35.02 -34.74 5.37
C SER A 413 34.87 -35.77 6.51
N ASP A 414 33.66 -36.34 6.56
CA ASP A 414 33.32 -37.73 6.85
C ASP A 414 33.50 -38.40 8.24
N VAL A 415 32.34 -38.87 8.71
CA VAL A 415 32.05 -40.22 9.29
C VAL A 415 32.58 -40.55 10.70
N ALA A 416 31.64 -40.68 11.67
CA ALA A 416 31.38 -41.94 12.40
C ALA A 416 30.25 -41.89 13.49
N ILE A 417 29.22 -42.74 13.30
CA ILE A 417 28.62 -43.67 14.29
C ILE A 417 27.69 -43.16 15.43
N VAL A 418 26.39 -43.38 15.17
CA VAL A 418 25.25 -43.90 15.99
C VAL A 418 25.51 -44.56 17.38
N ALA A 419 24.70 -44.18 18.40
CA ALA A 419 24.00 -45.06 19.41
C ALA A 419 23.30 -44.18 20.51
N ILE A 420 21.97 -44.09 20.61
CA ILE A 420 20.95 -45.00 21.23
C ILE A 420 20.71 -44.81 22.75
N PHE A 421 19.42 -44.67 23.11
CA PHE A 421 18.82 -44.56 24.46
C PHE A 421 18.88 -45.88 25.29
N VAL A 422 18.99 -45.81 26.63
CA VAL A 422 18.56 -46.82 27.66
C VAL A 422 18.95 -46.34 29.08
N LEU A 423 18.28 -46.60 30.23
CA LEU A 423 16.85 -46.78 30.61
C LEU A 423 16.69 -46.58 32.16
N LEU A 424 15.50 -46.16 32.62
CA LEU A 424 14.85 -46.46 33.93
C LEU A 424 15.35 -45.90 35.29
N ALA A 425 14.38 -45.81 36.21
CA ALA A 425 14.50 -45.37 37.61
C ALA A 425 14.78 -46.54 38.58
N HIS A 426 15.22 -46.23 39.82
CA HIS A 426 14.69 -46.78 41.08
C HIS A 426 15.28 -46.06 42.33
N ARG A 427 14.54 -46.08 43.45
CA ARG A 427 14.91 -45.57 44.80
C ARG A 427 15.61 -46.68 45.61
N PRO A 428 16.38 -46.40 46.70
CA PRO A 428 15.74 -46.38 48.03
C PRO A 428 16.38 -45.46 49.11
N MET A 429 15.74 -45.52 50.30
CA MET A 429 16.03 -45.01 51.66
C MET A 429 17.42 -45.41 52.24
N SER A 430 17.97 -44.94 53.37
CA SER A 430 17.68 -43.91 54.42
C SER A 430 18.88 -43.88 55.42
N THR A 431 19.15 -42.78 56.17
CA THR A 431 19.23 -42.74 57.66
C THR A 431 19.88 -41.46 58.27
N ASN A 432 19.29 -41.01 59.39
CA ASN A 432 19.85 -40.24 60.54
C ASN A 432 20.29 -38.75 60.40
N GLY A 433 19.73 -37.89 61.28
CA GLY A 433 20.08 -36.46 61.49
C GLY A 433 21.00 -36.24 62.72
N PRO A 434 20.84 -35.19 63.57
CA PRO A 434 19.88 -34.07 63.56
C PRO A 434 20.46 -32.65 63.88
N SER A 435 19.59 -31.63 63.86
CA SER A 435 19.60 -30.37 64.66
C SER A 435 20.83 -29.44 64.76
N SER A 436 20.69 -28.19 64.30
CA SER A 436 20.84 -26.99 65.14
C SER A 436 20.34 -25.68 64.47
N THR A 437 19.58 -24.89 65.22
CA THR A 437 19.23 -23.48 64.96
C THR A 437 20.22 -22.56 65.72
N PRO A 438 20.07 -21.22 65.68
CA PRO A 438 19.96 -20.31 64.54
C PRO A 438 21.02 -19.18 64.63
N ASN A 439 21.14 -18.32 63.61
CA ASN A 439 21.37 -16.89 63.84
C ASN A 439 21.07 -16.07 62.58
N GLY A 440 20.39 -14.93 62.75
CA GLY A 440 19.91 -14.12 61.64
C GLY A 440 20.76 -12.88 61.39
N SER A 441 20.64 -12.31 60.19
CA SER A 441 20.24 -10.91 60.02
C SER A 441 20.23 -10.52 58.54
N GLN A 442 19.06 -10.12 58.03
CA GLN A 442 18.78 -8.73 57.64
C GLN A 442 17.49 -8.68 56.80
N VAL A 443 16.53 -7.91 57.29
CA VAL A 443 15.32 -7.54 56.55
C VAL A 443 15.72 -6.62 55.39
N ARG A 444 15.36 -6.99 54.16
CA ARG A 444 15.15 -6.00 53.08
C ARG A 444 13.66 -5.81 52.88
N SER A 445 13.16 -4.66 53.32
CA SER A 445 11.82 -4.17 53.02
C SER A 445 11.70 -3.88 51.52
N GLY A 446 10.72 -4.48 50.86
CA GLY A 446 10.50 -4.29 49.42
C GLY A 446 9.15 -4.81 48.93
N ALA A 447 8.20 -3.88 48.76
CA ALA A 447 6.87 -4.04 48.14
C ALA A 447 5.79 -4.88 48.86
N LEU A 448 4.73 -4.17 49.28
CA LEU A 448 3.48 -4.66 49.87
C LEU A 448 2.38 -3.62 49.55
N VAL A 449 1.16 -3.91 49.05
CA VAL A 449 0.54 -5.15 48.55
C VAL A 449 -0.51 -4.76 47.48
N PRO A 450 -0.78 -5.55 46.41
CA PRO A 450 -2.02 -5.39 45.64
C PRO A 450 -3.21 -5.94 46.46
N THR A 451 -4.15 -5.08 46.83
CA THR A 451 -5.43 -5.50 47.41
C THR A 451 -6.49 -5.54 46.32
N ASN A 452 -6.99 -6.73 46.00
CA ASN A 452 -8.17 -6.92 45.15
C ASN A 452 -9.41 -7.10 46.04
N ASN A 453 -10.57 -6.68 45.57
CA ASN A 453 -11.83 -7.09 46.18
C ASN A 453 -12.23 -8.45 45.59
N VAL A 454 -12.64 -9.39 46.45
CA VAL A 454 -13.17 -10.70 46.06
C VAL A 454 -14.58 -10.81 46.62
N THR A 455 -15.58 -10.87 45.76
CA THR A 455 -16.98 -11.10 46.12
C THR A 455 -17.26 -12.60 46.14
N THR A 456 -17.81 -13.08 47.25
CA THR A 456 -18.23 -14.48 47.44
C THR A 456 -19.62 -14.73 46.85
N MET A 457 -20.00 -16.00 46.70
CA MET A 457 -21.33 -16.38 46.19
C MET A 457 -22.49 -15.84 47.06
N ASP A 458 -22.26 -15.64 48.35
CA ASP A 458 -23.22 -15.03 49.30
C ASP A 458 -23.30 -13.49 49.19
N GLY A 459 -22.61 -12.89 48.20
CA GLY A 459 -22.57 -11.44 47.99
C GLY A 459 -21.63 -10.66 48.91
N LEU A 460 -20.92 -11.33 49.84
CA LEU A 460 -19.94 -10.69 50.71
C LEU A 460 -18.66 -10.36 49.94
N THR A 461 -18.34 -9.07 49.80
CA THR A 461 -17.08 -8.58 49.21
C THR A 461 -15.99 -8.42 50.29
N VAL A 462 -14.87 -9.14 50.12
CA VAL A 462 -13.73 -9.14 51.03
C VAL A 462 -12.48 -8.62 50.31
N ARG A 463 -11.69 -7.76 50.97
CA ARG A 463 -10.39 -7.31 50.44
C ARG A 463 -9.32 -8.37 50.66
N ALA A 464 -8.96 -9.08 49.61
CA ALA A 464 -7.92 -10.08 49.61
C ALA A 464 -6.55 -9.48 49.24
N ARG A 465 -5.51 -9.93 49.92
CA ARG A 465 -4.11 -9.68 49.55
C ARG A 465 -3.63 -10.87 48.73
N ILE A 466 -3.58 -10.71 47.41
CA ILE A 466 -3.26 -11.82 46.49
C ILE A 466 -1.82 -11.64 46.00
N ASP A 467 -0.99 -12.67 46.21
CA ASP A 467 0.37 -12.71 45.69
C ASP A 467 0.35 -13.10 44.19
N PRO A 468 0.82 -12.24 43.26
CA PRO A 468 0.83 -12.52 41.83
C PRO A 468 1.88 -13.55 41.39
N SER A 469 2.64 -14.15 42.31
CA SER A 469 3.54 -15.29 42.04
C SER A 469 2.89 -16.66 42.26
N LEU A 470 1.73 -16.72 42.92
CA LEU A 470 1.00 -17.97 43.17
C LEU A 470 0.14 -18.40 41.97
N THR A 471 -0.19 -19.69 41.92
CA THR A 471 -1.16 -20.24 40.96
C THR A 471 -2.60 -19.85 41.35
N VAL A 472 -3.53 -19.88 40.39
CA VAL A 472 -4.96 -19.66 40.68
C VAL A 472 -5.46 -20.64 41.75
N ASP A 473 -5.08 -21.92 41.66
CA ASP A 473 -5.48 -22.94 42.63
C ASP A 473 -5.01 -22.61 44.05
N ASP A 474 -3.78 -22.11 44.20
CA ASP A 474 -3.25 -21.75 45.52
C ASP A 474 -3.90 -20.47 46.07
N VAL A 475 -4.24 -19.53 45.20
CA VAL A 475 -5.05 -18.35 45.57
C VAL A 475 -6.46 -18.77 46.00
N VAL A 476 -7.12 -19.68 45.28
CA VAL A 476 -8.45 -20.22 45.63
C VAL A 476 -8.38 -20.98 46.96
N LYS A 477 -7.39 -21.86 47.17
CA LYS A 477 -7.15 -22.54 48.46
C LYS A 477 -7.02 -21.53 49.61
N GLN A 478 -6.20 -20.49 49.44
CA GLN A 478 -6.03 -19.45 50.46
C GLN A 478 -7.33 -18.67 50.72
N LEU A 479 -8.11 -18.36 49.69
CA LEU A 479 -9.41 -17.69 49.83
C LEU A 479 -10.41 -18.58 50.58
N CYS A 480 -10.58 -19.85 50.21
CA CYS A 480 -11.48 -20.77 50.90
C CYS A 480 -11.12 -20.93 52.39
N ILE A 481 -9.83 -21.04 52.72
CA ILE A 481 -9.34 -21.11 54.11
C ILE A 481 -9.66 -19.81 54.87
N ASN A 482 -9.33 -18.65 54.31
CA ASN A 482 -9.52 -17.35 54.97
C ASN A 482 -11.02 -16.98 55.13
N LEU A 483 -11.86 -17.40 54.18
CA LEU A 483 -13.30 -17.18 54.18
C LEU A 483 -14.09 -18.26 54.95
N LYS A 484 -13.40 -19.27 55.50
CA LYS A 484 -13.98 -20.41 56.25
C LYS A 484 -15.01 -21.22 55.44
N ILE A 485 -14.81 -21.31 54.13
CA ILE A 485 -15.63 -22.13 53.24
C ILE A 485 -15.34 -23.61 53.54
N LYS A 486 -16.39 -24.40 53.79
CA LYS A 486 -16.28 -25.81 54.22
C LYS A 486 -16.09 -26.80 53.07
N GLU A 487 -16.47 -26.41 51.86
CA GLU A 487 -16.35 -27.22 50.64
C GLU A 487 -14.90 -27.22 50.12
N SER A 488 -14.51 -28.26 49.39
CA SER A 488 -13.16 -28.39 48.84
C SER A 488 -12.83 -27.22 47.89
N PRO A 489 -11.62 -26.61 47.97
CA PRO A 489 -11.21 -25.54 47.06
C PRO A 489 -11.34 -25.87 45.56
N ALA A 490 -11.26 -27.15 45.17
CA ALA A 490 -11.43 -27.60 43.79
C ALA A 490 -12.86 -27.39 43.23
N HIS A 491 -13.85 -27.13 44.09
CA HIS A 491 -15.21 -26.79 43.66
C HIS A 491 -15.40 -25.29 43.34
N PHE A 492 -14.36 -24.48 43.49
CA PHE A 492 -14.42 -23.04 43.27
C PHE A 492 -13.43 -22.59 42.20
N ALA A 493 -13.80 -21.53 41.49
CA ALA A 493 -12.92 -20.79 40.58
C ALA A 493 -13.08 -19.29 40.81
N LEU A 494 -12.16 -18.52 40.21
CA LEU A 494 -12.26 -17.08 40.16
C LEU A 494 -12.76 -16.67 38.77
N ARG A 495 -13.76 -15.80 38.74
CA ARG A 495 -14.18 -15.02 37.56
C ARG A 495 -14.02 -13.52 37.88
N ASP A 496 -14.17 -12.64 36.90
CA ASP A 496 -14.23 -11.19 37.15
C ASP A 496 -15.65 -10.61 37.04
N GLU A 497 -15.77 -9.28 36.99
CA GLU A 497 -17.07 -8.60 36.87
C GLU A 497 -17.81 -8.91 35.57
N THR A 498 -17.10 -9.24 34.48
CA THR A 498 -17.68 -9.67 33.19
C THR A 498 -17.94 -11.18 33.10
N ASP A 499 -17.61 -11.90 34.19
CA ASP A 499 -17.57 -13.35 34.37
C ASP A 499 -16.50 -14.09 33.52
N GLU A 500 -15.47 -13.39 33.02
CA GLU A 500 -14.33 -14.04 32.35
C GLU A 500 -13.52 -14.85 33.37
N LEU A 501 -13.35 -16.15 33.10
CA LEU A 501 -12.60 -17.09 33.94
C LEU A 501 -11.16 -16.59 34.18
N VAL A 502 -10.71 -16.67 35.43
CA VAL A 502 -9.34 -16.32 35.81
C VAL A 502 -8.45 -17.56 35.70
N THR A 503 -7.50 -17.52 34.77
CA THR A 503 -6.52 -18.57 34.52
C THR A 503 -5.14 -18.13 35.00
N ASN A 504 -4.18 -19.07 35.10
CA ASN A 504 -2.80 -18.74 35.48
C ASN A 504 -2.17 -17.66 34.58
N ASP A 505 -2.55 -17.61 33.30
CA ASP A 505 -2.05 -16.63 32.32
C ASP A 505 -2.61 -15.22 32.54
N ASN A 506 -3.91 -15.10 32.89
CA ASN A 506 -4.57 -13.79 33.05
C ASN A 506 -4.57 -13.27 34.51
N LEU A 507 -4.36 -14.13 35.52
CA LEU A 507 -4.35 -13.79 36.95
C LEU A 507 -3.43 -12.60 37.27
N ARG A 508 -2.18 -12.63 36.77
CA ARG A 508 -1.19 -11.56 37.01
C ARG A 508 -1.64 -10.21 36.45
N LYS A 509 -2.38 -10.19 35.34
CA LYS A 509 -2.97 -8.97 34.73
C LYS A 509 -4.13 -8.47 35.60
N LYS A 510 -5.05 -9.35 36.01
CA LYS A 510 -6.23 -9.01 36.82
C LYS A 510 -5.87 -8.51 38.23
N ILE A 511 -4.84 -9.09 38.87
CA ILE A 511 -4.29 -8.59 40.14
C ILE A 511 -3.68 -7.18 39.96
N LYS A 512 -2.78 -6.98 38.98
CA LYS A 512 -2.17 -5.67 38.72
C LYS A 512 -3.20 -4.58 38.42
N GLY A 513 -4.26 -4.91 37.68
CA GLY A 513 -5.37 -4.01 37.37
C GLY A 513 -6.33 -3.73 38.52
N LYS A 514 -6.14 -4.34 39.70
CA LYS A 514 -7.06 -4.28 40.86
C LYS A 514 -8.51 -4.64 40.51
N VAL A 515 -8.70 -5.52 39.52
CA VAL A 515 -10.02 -5.98 39.07
C VAL A 515 -10.75 -6.64 40.24
N ASN A 516 -12.05 -6.36 40.39
CA ASN A 516 -12.88 -7.04 41.36
C ASN A 516 -13.12 -8.47 40.86
N LEU A 517 -12.84 -9.45 41.71
CA LEU A 517 -12.99 -10.87 41.40
C LEU A 517 -14.25 -11.42 42.07
N LYS A 518 -14.84 -12.45 41.47
CA LYS A 518 -15.92 -13.24 42.04
C LYS A 518 -15.40 -14.65 42.31
N LEU A 519 -15.58 -15.15 43.53
CA LEU A 519 -15.41 -16.57 43.83
C LEU A 519 -16.72 -17.28 43.47
N VAL A 520 -16.67 -18.15 42.47
CA VAL A 520 -17.80 -18.86 41.88
C VAL A 520 -17.57 -20.38 41.93
N ASN A 521 -18.55 -21.18 41.52
CA ASN A 521 -18.34 -22.61 41.29
C ASN A 521 -17.25 -22.83 40.22
N SER A 522 -16.50 -23.93 40.31
CA SER A 522 -15.50 -24.26 39.29
C SER A 522 -16.18 -24.68 37.97
N PRO A 523 -15.58 -24.39 36.79
CA PRO A 523 -16.14 -24.76 35.49
C PRO A 523 -16.49 -26.25 35.38
N ILE A 524 -15.71 -27.13 36.03
CA ILE A 524 -15.94 -28.57 36.15
C ILE A 524 -17.29 -28.86 36.85
N ARG A 525 -17.53 -28.22 38.01
CA ARG A 525 -18.80 -28.33 38.73
C ARG A 525 -19.96 -27.74 37.93
N GLU A 526 -19.77 -26.57 37.34
CA GLU A 526 -20.78 -25.89 36.52
C GLU A 526 -21.17 -26.73 35.28
N ALA A 527 -20.21 -27.38 34.64
CA ALA A 527 -20.42 -28.26 33.48
C ALA A 527 -21.24 -29.49 33.85
N ARG A 528 -20.83 -30.23 34.88
CA ARG A 528 -21.56 -31.42 35.37
C ARG A 528 -22.98 -31.06 35.82
N GLU A 529 -23.14 -30.00 36.63
CA GLU A 529 -24.47 -29.53 37.02
C GLU A 529 -25.32 -29.09 35.81
N THR A 530 -24.70 -28.58 34.74
CA THR A 530 -25.41 -28.17 33.52
C THR A 530 -25.87 -29.38 32.70
N ALA A 531 -25.02 -30.39 32.49
CA ALA A 531 -25.41 -31.65 31.86
C ALA A 531 -26.54 -32.35 32.63
N GLU A 532 -26.40 -32.46 33.96
CA GLU A 532 -27.46 -33.01 34.84
C GLU A 532 -28.78 -32.23 34.69
N LYS A 533 -28.75 -30.89 34.67
CA LYS A 533 -29.96 -30.04 34.52
C LYS A 533 -30.60 -30.13 33.13
N LEU A 534 -29.83 -30.42 32.08
CA LEU A 534 -30.38 -30.68 30.73
C LEU A 534 -31.11 -32.03 30.70
N SER A 535 -30.50 -33.10 31.22
CA SER A 535 -31.10 -34.45 31.29
C SER A 535 -32.44 -34.48 32.04
N GLN A 536 -32.64 -33.58 33.01
CA GLN A 536 -33.89 -33.45 33.78
C GLN A 536 -35.06 -32.81 33.00
N ARG A 537 -34.82 -32.28 31.79
CA ARG A 537 -35.85 -31.80 30.82
C ARG A 537 -36.92 -30.85 31.39
N ASN A 538 -36.58 -30.07 32.41
CA ASN A 538 -37.53 -29.14 33.04
C ASN A 538 -37.70 -27.86 32.20
N GLU A 539 -38.80 -27.78 31.45
CA GLU A 539 -39.12 -26.68 30.51
C GLU A 539 -39.01 -25.27 31.12
N ARG A 540 -39.27 -25.12 32.42
CA ARG A 540 -39.20 -23.80 33.09
C ARG A 540 -37.76 -23.32 33.29
N ASN A 541 -36.82 -24.25 33.44
CA ASN A 541 -35.42 -23.95 33.76
C ASN A 541 -34.50 -24.09 32.54
N ILE A 542 -34.85 -24.94 31.56
CA ILE A 542 -33.99 -25.24 30.40
C ILE A 542 -33.56 -23.99 29.62
N LYS A 543 -34.44 -22.97 29.50
CA LYS A 543 -34.12 -21.71 28.84
C LYS A 543 -32.99 -20.93 29.55
N LEU A 544 -32.98 -20.93 30.88
CA LEU A 544 -31.92 -20.30 31.68
C LEU A 544 -30.62 -21.10 31.62
N VAL A 545 -30.73 -22.44 31.69
CA VAL A 545 -29.58 -23.36 31.58
C VAL A 545 -28.89 -23.17 30.21
N LEU A 546 -29.63 -23.16 29.11
CA LEU A 546 -29.09 -22.91 27.77
C LEU A 546 -28.51 -21.50 27.60
N PHE A 547 -29.13 -20.49 28.21
CA PHE A 547 -28.63 -19.10 28.17
C PHE A 547 -27.31 -18.93 28.93
N SER A 548 -27.06 -19.71 29.98
CA SER A 548 -25.75 -19.81 30.63
C SER A 548 -24.77 -20.69 29.84
N LEU A 549 -25.24 -21.82 29.28
CA LEU A 549 -24.42 -22.77 28.53
C LEU A 549 -23.71 -22.11 27.34
N GLN A 550 -24.41 -21.29 26.54
CA GLN A 550 -23.78 -20.55 25.42
C GLN A 550 -22.59 -19.68 25.84
N LYS A 551 -22.52 -19.22 27.11
CA LYS A 551 -21.40 -18.44 27.63
C LYS A 551 -20.24 -19.36 28.06
N PHE A 552 -20.54 -20.36 28.89
CA PHE A 552 -19.52 -21.21 29.52
C PHE A 552 -18.96 -22.30 28.59
N ILE A 553 -19.70 -22.74 27.57
CA ILE A 553 -19.23 -23.78 26.62
C ILE A 553 -18.01 -23.35 25.79
N ARG A 554 -17.68 -22.05 25.77
CA ARG A 554 -16.48 -21.50 25.14
C ARG A 554 -15.21 -21.72 25.97
N GLU A 555 -15.34 -22.15 27.23
CA GLU A 555 -14.24 -22.44 28.14
C GLU A 555 -13.83 -23.90 27.99
N GLU A 556 -12.59 -24.16 27.54
CA GLU A 556 -12.06 -25.52 27.32
C GLU A 556 -12.25 -26.46 28.53
N GLN A 557 -12.00 -25.98 29.75
CA GLN A 557 -12.21 -26.77 30.97
C GLN A 557 -13.68 -27.11 31.24
N PHE A 558 -14.61 -26.24 30.87
CA PHE A 558 -16.05 -26.50 30.96
C PHE A 558 -16.47 -27.50 29.88
N ALA A 559 -16.02 -27.28 28.64
CA ALA A 559 -16.39 -28.09 27.49
C ALA A 559 -15.91 -29.55 27.62
N GLN A 560 -14.67 -29.77 28.05
CA GLN A 560 -14.14 -31.12 28.28
C GLN A 560 -14.98 -31.90 29.31
N GLU A 561 -15.35 -31.28 30.43
CA GLU A 561 -16.19 -31.92 31.46
C GLU A 561 -17.65 -32.07 31.04
N PHE A 562 -18.19 -31.11 30.27
CA PHE A 562 -19.54 -31.20 29.71
C PHE A 562 -19.66 -32.35 28.71
N LEU A 563 -18.63 -32.56 27.89
CA LEU A 563 -18.52 -33.68 26.95
C LEU A 563 -18.32 -35.02 27.67
N SER A 564 -17.53 -35.07 28.76
CA SER A 564 -17.31 -36.29 29.55
C SER A 564 -18.60 -36.79 30.24
N HIS A 565 -19.53 -35.88 30.51
CA HIS A 565 -20.85 -36.14 31.09
C HIS A 565 -22.00 -36.21 30.08
N ASP A 566 -21.72 -36.61 28.83
CA ASP A 566 -22.70 -36.83 27.74
C ASP A 566 -23.56 -35.61 27.37
N GLY A 567 -23.08 -34.40 27.71
CA GLY A 567 -23.78 -33.14 27.45
C GLY A 567 -24.01 -32.85 25.96
N LEU A 568 -23.23 -33.45 25.06
CA LEU A 568 -23.46 -33.37 23.62
C LEU A 568 -24.78 -34.06 23.22
N HIS A 569 -25.03 -35.27 23.72
CA HIS A 569 -26.26 -36.00 23.42
C HIS A 569 -27.49 -35.25 23.92
N GLU A 570 -27.46 -34.78 25.17
CA GLU A 570 -28.56 -33.99 25.74
C GLU A 570 -28.78 -32.66 24.97
N LEU A 571 -27.72 -32.00 24.50
CA LEU A 571 -27.86 -30.80 23.67
C LEU A 571 -28.51 -31.10 22.30
N ILE A 572 -28.17 -32.24 21.69
CA ILE A 572 -28.77 -32.71 20.44
C ILE A 572 -30.26 -33.02 20.63
N ASP A 573 -30.63 -33.77 21.67
CA ASP A 573 -32.02 -34.07 22.01
C ASP A 573 -32.85 -32.80 22.20
N VAL A 574 -32.28 -31.78 22.86
CA VAL A 574 -32.89 -30.47 23.03
C VAL A 574 -33.08 -29.74 21.69
N ILE A 575 -32.15 -29.86 20.74
CA ILE A 575 -32.28 -29.30 19.37
C ILE A 575 -33.38 -30.03 18.57
N TYR A 576 -33.58 -31.32 18.80
CA TYR A 576 -34.67 -32.07 18.17
C TYR A 576 -36.05 -31.65 18.67
N SER A 577 -36.21 -31.43 19.99
CA SER A 577 -37.50 -31.16 20.64
C SER A 577 -37.88 -29.68 20.77
N SER A 578 -36.90 -28.77 20.80
CA SER A 578 -37.14 -27.34 21.07
C SER A 578 -37.61 -26.54 19.86
N ASN A 579 -38.28 -25.42 20.13
CA ASN A 579 -38.73 -24.46 19.12
C ASN A 579 -38.45 -23.01 19.56
N GLY A 580 -38.46 -22.07 18.61
CA GLY A 580 -38.33 -20.63 18.87
C GLY A 580 -37.04 -20.25 19.60
N ASN A 581 -37.15 -19.37 20.60
CA ASN A 581 -35.97 -18.85 21.32
C ASN A 581 -35.19 -19.92 22.11
N THR A 582 -35.83 -20.99 22.57
CA THR A 582 -35.12 -22.11 23.24
C THR A 582 -34.23 -22.85 22.25
N LEU A 583 -34.73 -23.08 21.03
CA LEU A 583 -33.95 -23.65 19.92
C LEU A 583 -32.79 -22.72 19.51
N ALA A 584 -33.01 -21.39 19.49
CA ALA A 584 -31.94 -20.44 19.21
C ALA A 584 -30.77 -20.57 20.21
N TYR A 585 -31.04 -20.60 21.52
CA TYR A 585 -29.96 -20.77 22.52
C TYR A 585 -29.27 -22.13 22.43
N ALA A 586 -30.00 -23.20 22.13
CA ALA A 586 -29.41 -24.53 21.95
C ALA A 586 -28.48 -24.59 20.72
N LEU A 587 -28.89 -23.97 19.60
CA LEU A 587 -28.05 -23.85 18.40
C LEU A 587 -26.84 -22.94 18.63
N THR A 588 -26.97 -21.82 19.36
CA THR A 588 -25.82 -20.98 19.73
C THR A 588 -24.85 -21.72 20.64
N ALA A 589 -25.33 -22.51 21.61
CA ALA A 589 -24.48 -23.37 22.42
C ALA A 589 -23.75 -24.43 21.58
N MET A 590 -24.42 -25.04 20.60
CA MET A 590 -23.81 -25.98 19.67
C MET A 590 -22.77 -25.31 18.76
N GLN A 591 -23.06 -24.11 18.21
CA GLN A 591 -22.09 -23.33 17.45
C GLN A 591 -20.82 -23.06 18.29
N ASN A 592 -20.99 -22.58 19.52
CA ASN A 592 -19.89 -22.24 20.41
C ASN A 592 -19.08 -23.47 20.85
N LEU A 593 -19.70 -24.66 20.93
CA LEU A 593 -19.00 -25.93 21.11
C LEU A 593 -18.19 -26.32 19.86
N MET A 594 -18.76 -26.12 18.66
CA MET A 594 -18.07 -26.40 17.40
C MET A 594 -16.89 -25.46 17.13
N GLU A 595 -16.90 -24.24 17.68
CA GLU A 595 -15.75 -23.31 17.66
C GLU A 595 -14.49 -23.84 18.37
N LEU A 596 -14.59 -24.91 19.17
CA LEU A 596 -13.45 -25.55 19.82
C LEU A 596 -12.74 -26.61 18.94
N ASP A 597 -13.24 -26.89 17.73
CA ASP A 597 -12.70 -27.86 16.75
C ASP A 597 -12.56 -29.33 17.23
N TYR A 598 -12.88 -29.67 18.48
CA TYR A 598 -12.90 -31.04 19.03
C TYR A 598 -14.25 -31.41 19.69
N GLY A 599 -14.49 -32.70 19.90
CA GLY A 599 -15.59 -33.20 20.75
C GLY A 599 -16.94 -33.43 20.05
N TRP A 600 -17.12 -32.99 18.81
CA TRP A 600 -18.37 -33.11 18.03
C TRP A 600 -18.26 -34.06 16.82
N ALA A 601 -17.32 -35.02 16.87
CA ALA A 601 -17.11 -36.03 15.81
C ALA A 601 -18.25 -37.08 15.68
N ALA A 602 -19.23 -37.04 16.59
CA ALA A 602 -20.33 -37.99 16.72
C ALA A 602 -21.67 -37.51 16.13
N LEU A 603 -21.72 -36.32 15.49
CA LEU A 603 -22.93 -35.86 14.79
C LEU A 603 -23.24 -36.77 13.60
N ASP A 604 -24.52 -37.10 13.41
CA ASP A 604 -25.00 -37.98 12.35
C ASP A 604 -25.67 -37.21 11.20
N ASN A 605 -26.02 -37.95 10.14
CA ASN A 605 -26.69 -37.36 8.97
C ASN A 605 -28.09 -36.82 9.29
N ASP A 606 -28.77 -37.37 10.30
CA ASP A 606 -30.11 -36.93 10.70
C ASP A 606 -30.07 -35.59 11.44
N PHE A 607 -29.01 -35.34 12.23
CA PHE A 607 -28.74 -34.03 12.83
C PHE A 607 -28.48 -32.98 11.75
N ILE A 608 -27.62 -33.29 10.77
CA ILE A 608 -27.34 -32.39 9.64
C ILE A 608 -28.64 -32.09 8.86
N LEU A 609 -29.46 -33.12 8.59
CA LEU A 609 -30.76 -32.96 7.94
C LEU A 609 -31.76 -32.13 8.77
N LYS A 610 -31.75 -32.25 10.11
CA LYS A 610 -32.55 -31.42 11.03
C LYS A 610 -32.14 -29.95 10.93
N VAL A 611 -30.83 -29.65 10.89
CA VAL A 611 -30.33 -28.27 10.72
C VAL A 611 -30.70 -27.71 9.33
N VAL A 612 -30.55 -28.52 8.27
CA VAL A 612 -31.01 -28.20 6.90
C VAL A 612 -32.51 -27.84 6.87
N LYS A 613 -33.36 -28.65 7.50
CA LYS A 613 -34.82 -28.40 7.61
C LYS A 613 -35.16 -27.13 8.39
N ILE A 614 -34.43 -26.85 9.47
CA ILE A 614 -34.58 -25.59 10.23
C ILE A 614 -34.28 -24.39 9.32
N LEU A 615 -33.23 -24.45 8.48
CA LEU A 615 -32.85 -23.36 7.59
C LEU A 615 -33.77 -23.22 6.37
N ALA A 616 -34.25 -24.31 5.79
CA ALA A 616 -35.17 -24.32 4.64
C ALA A 616 -36.60 -23.88 5.01
N SER A 617 -36.97 -23.94 6.29
CA SER A 617 -38.29 -23.50 6.74
C SER A 617 -38.45 -21.97 6.65
N PRO A 618 -39.51 -21.45 5.98
CA PRO A 618 -39.78 -20.02 5.88
C PRO A 618 -40.31 -19.42 7.20
N THR A 619 -40.74 -20.26 8.16
CA THR A 619 -41.25 -19.81 9.47
C THR A 619 -40.16 -19.72 10.54
N SER A 620 -38.92 -20.13 10.22
CA SER A 620 -37.80 -20.06 11.17
C SER A 620 -37.38 -18.62 11.44
N LEU A 621 -37.28 -18.27 12.73
CA LEU A 621 -36.85 -16.96 13.19
C LEU A 621 -35.38 -16.69 12.79
N ILE A 622 -35.03 -15.43 12.52
CA ILE A 622 -33.68 -15.05 12.10
C ILE A 622 -32.63 -15.42 13.15
N ASN A 623 -32.95 -15.29 14.45
CA ASN A 623 -32.07 -15.70 15.55
C ASN A 623 -31.86 -17.22 15.67
N VAL A 624 -32.73 -18.04 15.08
CA VAL A 624 -32.54 -19.49 14.91
C VAL A 624 -31.70 -19.77 13.66
N CYS A 625 -31.94 -19.02 12.57
CA CYS A 625 -31.26 -19.23 11.30
C CYS A 625 -29.76 -18.91 11.35
N ARG A 626 -29.34 -17.82 12.01
CA ARG A 626 -27.92 -17.44 12.12
C ARG A 626 -27.02 -18.58 12.66
N PRO A 627 -27.25 -19.15 13.86
CA PRO A 627 -26.41 -20.24 14.37
C PRO A 627 -26.58 -21.56 13.59
N ALA A 628 -27.77 -21.84 13.04
CA ALA A 628 -27.96 -22.99 12.16
C ALA A 628 -27.10 -22.90 10.88
N THR A 629 -26.99 -21.71 10.27
CA THR A 629 -26.10 -21.46 9.12
C THR A 629 -24.64 -21.59 9.51
N ALA A 630 -24.25 -21.10 10.70
CA ALA A 630 -22.89 -21.26 11.24
C ALA A 630 -22.50 -22.73 11.44
N ILE A 631 -23.43 -23.55 11.94
CA ILE A 631 -23.25 -25.01 12.10
C ILE A 631 -23.04 -25.69 10.75
N LEU A 632 -23.89 -25.43 9.74
CA LEU A 632 -23.69 -25.99 8.40
C LEU A 632 -22.36 -25.54 7.79
N LYS A 633 -22.00 -24.26 7.93
CA LYS A 633 -20.70 -23.73 7.49
C LYS A 633 -19.55 -24.55 8.10
N LYS A 634 -19.55 -24.75 9.42
CA LYS A 634 -18.50 -25.50 10.11
C LYS A 634 -18.45 -26.97 9.70
N LEU A 635 -19.59 -27.60 9.43
CA LEU A 635 -19.63 -28.97 8.89
C LEU A 635 -19.01 -29.06 7.48
N VAL A 636 -19.19 -28.04 6.63
CA VAL A 636 -18.55 -27.97 5.31
C VAL A 636 -17.04 -27.73 5.42
N GLU A 637 -16.59 -26.86 6.34
CA GLU A 637 -15.16 -26.61 6.59
C GLU A 637 -14.43 -27.81 7.23
N ALA A 638 -15.16 -28.70 7.92
CA ALA A 638 -14.67 -29.92 8.56
C ALA A 638 -14.37 -31.06 7.56
N ASP A 639 -13.76 -30.70 6.42
CA ASP A 639 -13.44 -31.57 5.30
C ASP A 639 -12.16 -32.38 5.56
N PRO A 640 -12.18 -33.72 5.43
CA PRO A 640 -10.97 -34.56 5.49
C PRO A 640 -9.81 -34.09 4.61
N MET A 641 -10.10 -33.52 3.42
CA MET A 641 -9.09 -33.01 2.49
C MET A 641 -8.44 -31.71 2.97
N SER A 642 -9.06 -31.01 3.92
CA SER A 642 -8.56 -29.78 4.53
C SER A 642 -7.81 -30.01 5.85
N ALA A 643 -7.66 -31.26 6.27
CA ALA A 643 -6.87 -31.63 7.44
C ALA A 643 -5.37 -31.31 7.20
N PRO A 644 -4.68 -30.63 8.14
CA PRO A 644 -3.24 -30.43 8.13
C PRO A 644 -2.42 -31.74 8.08
N GLY A 645 -2.15 -32.22 6.86
CA GLY A 645 -1.37 -33.43 6.62
C GLY A 645 0.15 -33.22 6.61
N PRO A 646 0.95 -34.29 6.75
CA PRO A 646 2.40 -34.24 6.59
C PRO A 646 2.78 -34.11 5.10
N LEU A 647 2.66 -32.90 4.56
CA LEU A 647 3.11 -32.61 3.20
C LEU A 647 4.65 -32.56 3.13
N LEU A 648 5.21 -33.35 2.21
CA LEU A 648 6.61 -33.33 1.82
C LEU A 648 6.92 -32.04 1.03
N ALA A 649 7.06 -30.92 1.73
CA ALA A 649 7.48 -29.65 1.17
C ALA A 649 8.64 -29.05 1.99
N SER A 650 9.72 -28.70 1.30
CA SER A 650 10.99 -28.28 1.89
C SER A 650 10.89 -26.98 2.72
N SER A 651 10.64 -27.11 4.02
CA SER A 651 10.95 -26.07 5.00
C SER A 651 11.43 -26.70 6.31
N SER A 652 12.38 -26.05 6.99
CA SER A 652 13.09 -26.61 8.16
C SER A 652 12.27 -26.58 9.47
N ARG A 653 10.94 -26.62 9.38
CA ARG A 653 10.00 -26.84 10.49
C ARG A 653 8.84 -27.68 9.95
N SER A 654 8.69 -28.89 10.46
CA SER A 654 7.47 -29.69 10.26
C SER A 654 6.24 -28.91 10.73
N PRO A 655 5.07 -29.05 10.08
CA PRO A 655 3.82 -28.48 10.58
C PRO A 655 3.58 -28.86 12.05
N PRO A 656 2.96 -27.99 12.87
CA PRO A 656 2.54 -28.38 14.20
C PRO A 656 1.60 -29.59 14.10
N ALA A 657 1.85 -30.61 14.92
CA ALA A 657 0.98 -31.77 14.98
C ALA A 657 -0.43 -31.33 15.39
N LEU A 658 -1.45 -31.89 14.72
CA LEU A 658 -2.85 -31.62 15.03
C LEU A 658 -3.15 -31.91 16.51
N PRO A 659 -3.92 -31.04 17.20
CA PRO A 659 -4.42 -31.34 18.54
C PRO A 659 -5.15 -32.69 18.57
N PRO A 660 -4.90 -33.55 19.57
CA PRO A 660 -5.61 -34.82 19.69
C PRO A 660 -7.13 -34.60 19.77
N GLY A 661 -7.88 -35.13 18.81
CA GLY A 661 -9.34 -35.05 18.78
C GLY A 661 -9.96 -33.99 17.85
N SER A 662 -9.16 -33.27 17.04
CA SER A 662 -9.69 -32.36 16.01
C SER A 662 -10.58 -33.07 14.97
N VAL A 663 -11.67 -32.42 14.56
CA VAL A 663 -12.72 -33.04 13.72
C VAL A 663 -12.63 -32.62 12.25
N TYR A 664 -12.15 -33.52 11.38
CA TYR A 664 -12.14 -33.38 9.91
C TYR A 664 -12.80 -34.62 9.27
N ARG A 665 -14.13 -34.67 9.26
CA ARG A 665 -14.92 -35.87 8.89
C ARG A 665 -16.04 -35.64 7.86
N TYR A 666 -16.58 -34.44 7.75
CA TYR A 666 -17.86 -34.19 7.06
C TYR A 666 -17.64 -33.62 5.65
N GLY A 667 -17.23 -32.36 5.55
CA GLY A 667 -16.96 -31.70 4.27
C GLY A 667 -18.21 -31.44 3.42
N PHE A 668 -17.99 -30.89 2.22
CA PHE A 668 -19.06 -30.54 1.28
C PHE A 668 -20.01 -31.70 0.96
N HIS A 669 -19.47 -32.89 0.64
CA HIS A 669 -20.27 -34.02 0.16
C HIS A 669 -21.37 -34.45 1.16
N VAL A 670 -21.02 -34.57 2.45
CA VAL A 670 -21.96 -35.03 3.48
C VAL A 670 -23.08 -34.01 3.70
N VAL A 671 -22.73 -32.72 3.71
CA VAL A 671 -23.70 -31.64 3.88
C VAL A 671 -24.57 -31.49 2.64
N PHE A 672 -23.99 -31.45 1.44
CA PHE A 672 -24.71 -31.27 0.18
C PHE A 672 -25.72 -32.39 -0.08
N GLU A 673 -25.39 -33.65 0.20
CA GLU A 673 -26.36 -34.77 0.12
C GLU A 673 -27.52 -34.65 1.12
N GLN A 674 -27.39 -33.90 2.22
CA GLN A 674 -28.55 -33.54 3.06
C GLN A 674 -29.30 -32.31 2.50
N MET A 675 -28.60 -31.33 1.94
CA MET A 675 -29.21 -30.15 1.29
C MET A 675 -30.11 -30.56 0.12
N ARG A 676 -29.70 -31.55 -0.68
CA ARG A 676 -30.48 -32.09 -1.83
C ARG A 676 -31.84 -32.68 -1.43
N LYS A 677 -32.02 -33.08 -0.16
CA LYS A 677 -33.31 -33.58 0.37
C LYS A 677 -34.32 -32.45 0.63
N GLU A 678 -33.88 -31.19 0.63
CA GLU A 678 -34.69 -30.01 0.89
C GLU A 678 -34.39 -28.92 -0.15
N GLU A 679 -34.90 -29.10 -1.39
CA GLU A 679 -34.63 -28.26 -2.57
C GLU A 679 -34.70 -26.74 -2.32
N ARG A 680 -35.58 -26.32 -1.41
CA ARG A 680 -35.78 -24.90 -1.04
C ARG A 680 -34.64 -24.29 -0.24
N LEU A 681 -33.72 -25.06 0.31
CA LEU A 681 -32.66 -24.53 1.17
C LEU A 681 -31.80 -23.52 0.42
N LEU A 682 -31.27 -23.88 -0.75
CA LEU A 682 -30.35 -23.02 -1.49
C LEU A 682 -31.06 -21.75 -1.98
N GLU A 683 -32.30 -21.88 -2.49
CA GLU A 683 -33.16 -20.74 -2.82
C GLU A 683 -33.36 -19.81 -1.61
N THR A 684 -33.63 -20.38 -0.44
CA THR A 684 -33.83 -19.60 0.80
C THR A 684 -32.56 -18.89 1.25
N VAL A 685 -31.40 -19.52 1.16
CA VAL A 685 -30.08 -18.90 1.46
C VAL A 685 -29.78 -17.76 0.48
N VAL A 686 -30.06 -17.95 -0.81
CA VAL A 686 -29.87 -16.91 -1.85
C VAL A 686 -30.84 -15.73 -1.67
N ASN A 687 -32.11 -16.00 -1.35
CA ASN A 687 -33.09 -14.96 -1.06
C ASN A 687 -32.72 -14.15 0.21
N ARG A 688 -32.10 -14.79 1.21
CA ARG A 688 -31.60 -14.12 2.43
C ARG A 688 -30.41 -13.18 2.18
N LEU A 689 -29.72 -13.27 1.03
CA LEU A 689 -28.75 -12.24 0.61
C LEU A 689 -29.43 -10.88 0.38
N GLY A 690 -30.73 -10.84 0.08
CA GLY A 690 -31.52 -9.61 -0.03
C GLY A 690 -32.20 -9.18 1.27
N SER A 691 -31.87 -9.78 2.42
CA SER A 691 -32.47 -9.45 3.71
C SER A 691 -32.05 -8.06 4.20
N ALA A 692 -32.97 -7.34 4.83
CA ALA A 692 -32.65 -6.13 5.60
C ALA A 692 -31.80 -6.45 6.85
N ASP A 693 -31.79 -7.71 7.29
CA ASP A 693 -30.89 -8.21 8.32
C ASP A 693 -29.54 -8.60 7.69
N THR A 694 -28.60 -7.67 7.79
CA THR A 694 -27.24 -7.76 7.24
C THR A 694 -26.43 -8.93 7.79
N ALA A 695 -26.55 -9.23 9.08
CA ALA A 695 -25.90 -10.40 9.67
C ALA A 695 -26.46 -11.69 9.06
N MET A 696 -27.77 -11.78 8.77
CA MET A 696 -28.33 -12.92 8.06
C MET A 696 -27.80 -13.02 6.61
N ALA A 697 -27.61 -11.88 5.92
CA ALA A 697 -26.97 -11.86 4.61
C ALA A 697 -25.50 -12.33 4.68
N GLN A 698 -24.74 -11.88 5.68
CA GLN A 698 -23.36 -12.29 5.95
C GLN A 698 -23.27 -13.80 6.20
N TYR A 699 -24.02 -14.36 7.16
CA TYR A 699 -24.04 -15.81 7.40
C TYR A 699 -24.41 -16.61 6.14
N SER A 700 -25.38 -16.14 5.36
CA SER A 700 -25.80 -16.78 4.10
C SER A 700 -24.67 -16.76 3.06
N MET A 701 -23.95 -15.64 2.95
CA MET A 701 -22.80 -15.48 2.06
C MET A 701 -21.62 -16.35 2.48
N MET A 702 -21.31 -16.43 3.79
CA MET A 702 -20.26 -17.29 4.33
C MET A 702 -20.53 -18.79 4.06
N LEU A 703 -21.79 -19.21 4.13
CA LEU A 703 -22.18 -20.58 3.77
C LEU A 703 -22.00 -20.84 2.27
N ILE A 704 -22.43 -19.93 1.39
CA ILE A 704 -22.22 -20.04 -0.06
C ILE A 704 -20.72 -20.13 -0.39
N ASN A 705 -19.88 -19.31 0.26
CA ASN A 705 -18.43 -19.33 0.06
C ASN A 705 -17.78 -20.63 0.52
N SER A 706 -18.20 -21.17 1.66
CA SER A 706 -17.66 -22.44 2.17
C SER A 706 -18.10 -23.61 1.29
N LEU A 707 -19.34 -23.59 0.79
CA LEU A 707 -19.80 -24.58 -0.20
C LEU A 707 -18.99 -24.48 -1.51
N LEU A 708 -18.74 -23.28 -2.03
CA LEU A 708 -17.92 -23.06 -3.22
C LEU A 708 -16.45 -23.46 -3.04
N SER A 709 -15.86 -23.22 -1.86
CA SER A 709 -14.43 -23.51 -1.62
C SER A 709 -14.14 -24.99 -1.38
N HIS A 710 -15.13 -25.76 -0.92
CA HIS A 710 -15.01 -27.20 -0.63
C HIS A 710 -15.77 -28.10 -1.63
N ALA A 711 -16.46 -27.55 -2.63
CA ALA A 711 -17.20 -28.35 -3.61
C ALA A 711 -16.29 -29.30 -4.40
N ASN A 712 -16.66 -30.58 -4.45
CA ASN A 712 -15.86 -31.65 -5.02
C ASN A 712 -16.33 -32.05 -6.43
N ASP A 713 -15.43 -32.68 -7.20
CA ASP A 713 -15.65 -32.95 -8.62
C ASP A 713 -16.93 -33.72 -8.94
N ALA A 714 -17.31 -34.69 -8.09
CA ALA A 714 -18.44 -35.59 -8.33
C ALA A 714 -19.83 -34.91 -8.33
N ARG A 715 -19.96 -33.70 -7.79
CA ARG A 715 -21.22 -32.93 -7.70
C ARG A 715 -21.06 -31.45 -8.04
N TRP A 716 -19.89 -31.07 -8.54
CA TRP A 716 -19.55 -29.68 -8.85
C TRP A 716 -20.53 -29.05 -9.84
N GLU A 717 -20.81 -29.73 -10.96
CA GLU A 717 -21.65 -29.18 -12.03
C GLU A 717 -23.11 -28.98 -11.62
N GLU A 718 -23.69 -29.95 -10.90
CA GLU A 718 -25.04 -29.86 -10.31
C GLU A 718 -25.15 -28.61 -9.42
N PHE A 719 -24.18 -28.40 -8.54
CA PHE A 719 -24.16 -27.26 -7.63
C PHE A 719 -23.96 -25.91 -8.35
N ILE A 720 -23.02 -25.81 -9.30
CA ILE A 720 -22.79 -24.56 -10.04
C ILE A 720 -23.99 -24.21 -10.93
N ALA A 721 -24.62 -25.19 -11.58
CA ALA A 721 -25.83 -24.98 -12.39
C ALA A 721 -26.99 -24.42 -11.53
N ASP A 722 -27.14 -24.91 -10.29
CA ASP A 722 -28.14 -24.38 -9.36
C ASP A 722 -27.86 -22.94 -8.91
N LEU A 723 -26.59 -22.58 -8.66
CA LEU A 723 -26.20 -21.19 -8.36
C LEU A 723 -26.43 -20.25 -9.55
N GLU A 724 -26.20 -20.71 -10.78
CA GLU A 724 -26.49 -19.94 -12.00
C GLU A 724 -28.01 -19.78 -12.19
N ARG A 725 -28.79 -20.86 -12.02
CA ARG A 725 -30.28 -20.85 -12.05
C ARG A 725 -30.88 -19.88 -11.04
N LEU A 726 -30.35 -19.86 -9.81
CA LEU A 726 -30.79 -18.96 -8.73
C LEU A 726 -30.25 -17.52 -8.88
N ASN A 727 -29.49 -17.21 -9.94
CA ASN A 727 -28.96 -15.88 -10.25
C ASN A 727 -28.11 -15.29 -9.10
N VAL A 728 -27.32 -16.12 -8.40
CA VAL A 728 -26.55 -15.70 -7.22
C VAL A 728 -25.60 -14.55 -7.53
N ARG A 729 -24.91 -14.57 -8.67
CA ARG A 729 -24.05 -13.47 -9.14
C ARG A 729 -24.79 -12.12 -9.15
N LYS A 730 -26.04 -12.10 -9.64
CA LYS A 730 -26.89 -10.89 -9.67
C LYS A 730 -27.37 -10.45 -8.28
N ALA A 731 -27.54 -11.39 -7.34
CA ALA A 731 -27.84 -11.06 -5.95
C ALA A 731 -26.62 -10.40 -5.26
N VAL A 732 -25.42 -10.94 -5.49
CA VAL A 732 -24.15 -10.39 -4.98
C VAL A 732 -23.85 -9.01 -5.58
N ILE A 733 -24.06 -8.80 -6.89
CA ILE A 733 -23.93 -7.46 -7.51
C ILE A 733 -24.86 -6.42 -6.85
N ARG A 734 -26.09 -6.81 -6.45
CA ARG A 734 -26.97 -5.91 -5.69
C ARG A 734 -26.41 -5.61 -4.30
N LEU A 735 -25.91 -6.62 -3.58
CA LEU A 735 -25.22 -6.42 -2.30
C LEU A 735 -24.02 -5.46 -2.44
N MET A 736 -23.21 -5.61 -3.49
CA MET A 736 -22.09 -4.70 -3.81
C MET A 736 -22.54 -3.25 -4.06
N SER A 737 -23.80 -3.00 -4.44
CA SER A 737 -24.32 -1.63 -4.59
C SER A 737 -24.89 -1.03 -3.30
N LEU A 738 -25.19 -1.85 -2.29
CA LEU A 738 -25.86 -1.47 -1.04
C LEU A 738 -24.85 -1.22 0.10
N HIS A 739 -23.68 -0.66 -0.21
CA HIS A 739 -22.55 -0.41 0.72
C HIS A 739 -23.00 0.31 2.00
N ILE A 740 -23.23 -0.44 3.07
CA ILE A 740 -23.50 0.12 4.40
C ILE A 740 -22.64 -0.53 5.49
N MET A 741 -22.16 -1.79 5.36
CA MET A 741 -21.30 -2.41 6.38
C MET A 741 -20.12 -3.26 5.85
N GLU A 742 -18.96 -3.09 6.49
CA GLU A 742 -17.65 -3.70 6.18
C GLU A 742 -17.62 -5.24 6.34
N ASP A 743 -18.43 -5.80 7.24
CA ASP A 743 -18.52 -7.24 7.56
C ASP A 743 -18.91 -8.15 6.38
N LEU A 744 -19.52 -7.57 5.34
CA LEU A 744 -19.91 -8.29 4.13
C LEU A 744 -18.84 -8.20 3.02
N THR A 745 -17.93 -7.22 3.10
CA THR A 745 -16.94 -6.92 2.04
C THR A 745 -15.93 -8.05 1.88
N SER A 746 -15.46 -8.65 2.99
CA SER A 746 -14.62 -9.87 2.97
C SER A 746 -15.36 -11.03 2.29
N CYS A 747 -16.61 -11.28 2.70
CA CYS A 747 -17.44 -12.34 2.14
C CYS A 747 -17.71 -12.14 0.62
N ILE A 748 -17.84 -10.90 0.15
CA ILE A 748 -17.99 -10.58 -1.28
C ILE A 748 -16.70 -10.84 -2.04
N LEU A 749 -15.52 -10.47 -1.50
CA LEU A 749 -14.25 -10.77 -2.16
C LEU A 749 -13.92 -12.27 -2.16
N ASP A 750 -14.23 -12.99 -1.09
CA ASP A 750 -14.16 -14.46 -1.04
C ASP A 750 -15.03 -15.09 -2.14
N PHE A 751 -16.24 -14.55 -2.36
CA PHE A 751 -17.10 -14.98 -3.46
C PHE A 751 -16.50 -14.66 -4.82
N GLN A 752 -15.96 -13.45 -5.04
CA GLN A 752 -15.23 -13.13 -6.27
C GLN A 752 -14.06 -14.09 -6.51
N ALA A 753 -13.25 -14.38 -5.50
CA ALA A 753 -12.13 -15.31 -5.58
C ALA A 753 -12.58 -16.75 -5.87
N ASN A 754 -13.68 -17.20 -5.27
CA ASN A 754 -14.31 -18.47 -5.59
C ASN A 754 -14.83 -18.50 -7.03
N ILE A 755 -15.50 -17.44 -7.51
CA ILE A 755 -15.95 -17.35 -8.91
C ILE A 755 -14.77 -17.32 -9.89
N VAL A 756 -13.62 -16.72 -9.56
CA VAL A 756 -12.38 -16.86 -10.37
C VAL A 756 -11.95 -18.34 -10.47
N ARG A 757 -12.02 -19.12 -9.38
CA ARG A 757 -11.76 -20.57 -9.43
C ARG A 757 -12.77 -21.31 -10.32
N VAL A 758 -14.06 -20.98 -10.23
CA VAL A 758 -15.11 -21.55 -11.10
C VAL A 758 -14.82 -21.26 -12.57
N THR A 759 -14.52 -20.01 -12.91
CA THR A 759 -14.23 -19.57 -14.29
C THR A 759 -12.94 -20.23 -14.81
N TYR A 760 -11.88 -20.31 -13.99
CA TYR A 760 -10.64 -21.01 -14.36
C TYR A 760 -10.87 -22.51 -14.62
N ARG A 761 -11.70 -23.17 -13.81
CA ARG A 761 -12.10 -24.57 -14.04
C ARG A 761 -12.86 -24.73 -15.36
N LYS A 762 -13.85 -23.87 -15.65
CA LYS A 762 -14.55 -23.89 -16.95
C LYS A 762 -13.59 -23.67 -18.13
N LYS A 763 -12.59 -22.79 -17.98
CA LYS A 763 -11.57 -22.53 -19.00
C LYS A 763 -10.64 -23.74 -19.24
N THR A 764 -10.26 -24.47 -18.19
CA THR A 764 -9.35 -25.61 -18.28
C THR A 764 -10.04 -26.95 -18.55
N THR A 765 -11.38 -26.99 -18.51
CA THR A 765 -12.16 -28.16 -18.90
C THR A 765 -12.23 -28.25 -20.42
N VAL A 766 -11.86 -29.41 -20.96
CA VAL A 766 -11.84 -29.68 -22.40
C VAL A 766 -13.27 -29.79 -22.94
N VAL A 767 -13.53 -29.22 -24.11
CA VAL A 767 -14.79 -29.40 -24.84
C VAL A 767 -14.74 -30.74 -25.55
N ASP A 768 -15.40 -31.74 -24.99
CA ASP A 768 -15.63 -33.05 -25.60
C ASP A 768 -17.13 -33.21 -25.96
N PRO A 769 -17.53 -33.11 -27.23
CA PRO A 769 -18.92 -33.31 -27.66
C PRO A 769 -19.33 -34.79 -27.82
N GLU A 770 -18.39 -35.73 -27.80
CA GLU A 770 -18.68 -37.17 -27.93
C GLU A 770 -19.00 -37.78 -26.56
N SER A 771 -18.24 -37.40 -25.53
CA SER A 771 -18.45 -37.88 -24.15
C SER A 771 -19.53 -37.09 -23.39
N GLU A 772 -19.64 -35.77 -23.62
CA GLU A 772 -20.54 -34.90 -22.83
C GLU A 772 -21.70 -34.32 -23.65
N PRO A 773 -22.95 -34.77 -23.40
CA PRO A 773 -24.14 -34.32 -24.14
C PRO A 773 -24.43 -32.81 -24.02
N SER A 774 -23.98 -32.18 -22.94
CA SER A 774 -24.13 -30.73 -22.70
C SER A 774 -23.37 -29.90 -23.73
N HIS A 775 -22.14 -30.30 -24.06
CA HIS A 775 -21.29 -29.67 -25.07
C HIS A 775 -21.89 -29.83 -26.47
N ALA A 776 -22.34 -31.04 -26.81
CA ALA A 776 -23.02 -31.32 -28.08
C ALA A 776 -24.28 -30.46 -28.26
N ALA A 777 -25.10 -30.32 -27.21
CA ALA A 777 -26.30 -29.47 -27.24
C ALA A 777 -25.99 -27.98 -27.42
N ALA A 778 -24.91 -27.47 -26.80
CA ALA A 778 -24.47 -26.09 -26.98
C ALA A 778 -23.99 -25.82 -28.42
N LEU A 779 -23.18 -26.73 -28.99
CA LEU A 779 -22.73 -26.66 -30.38
C LEU A 779 -23.90 -26.73 -31.38
N GLN A 780 -24.85 -27.65 -31.14
CA GLN A 780 -26.07 -27.77 -31.96
C GLN A 780 -26.90 -26.48 -31.92
N TYR A 781 -27.01 -25.82 -30.75
CA TYR A 781 -27.70 -24.55 -30.61
C TYR A 781 -27.03 -23.43 -31.43
N ILE A 782 -25.70 -23.33 -31.39
CA ILE A 782 -24.93 -22.35 -32.18
C ILE A 782 -25.15 -22.60 -33.68
N TRP A 783 -25.04 -23.85 -34.15
CA TRP A 783 -25.26 -24.21 -35.55
C TRP A 783 -26.70 -23.87 -36.01
N ALA A 784 -27.72 -24.25 -35.24
CA ALA A 784 -29.12 -24.00 -35.57
C ALA A 784 -29.44 -22.49 -35.71
N ASN A 785 -28.84 -21.63 -34.87
CA ASN A 785 -29.05 -20.19 -34.95
C ASN A 785 -28.27 -19.50 -36.07
N SER A 786 -27.24 -20.14 -36.63
CA SER A 786 -26.53 -19.63 -37.81
C SER A 786 -27.41 -19.61 -39.08
N LYS A 787 -28.38 -20.53 -39.18
CA LYS A 787 -29.28 -20.74 -40.33
C LYS A 787 -28.55 -21.00 -41.66
N LEU A 788 -27.30 -21.49 -41.60
CA LEU A 788 -26.53 -21.85 -42.79
C LEU A 788 -26.96 -23.22 -43.36
N PRO A 789 -26.85 -23.42 -44.70
CA PRO A 789 -26.97 -24.73 -45.30
C PRO A 789 -25.74 -25.60 -44.99
N GLU A 790 -25.97 -26.87 -44.69
CA GLU A 790 -24.93 -27.89 -44.64
C GLU A 790 -24.41 -28.14 -46.06
N GLU A 791 -23.10 -27.96 -46.24
CA GLU A 791 -22.39 -28.26 -47.48
C GLU A 791 -21.24 -29.22 -47.16
N THR A 792 -20.92 -30.09 -48.11
CA THR A 792 -19.80 -31.03 -48.02
C THR A 792 -18.64 -30.54 -48.87
N ASP A 793 -17.41 -30.77 -48.43
CA ASP A 793 -16.21 -30.53 -49.22
C ASP A 793 -16.04 -31.55 -50.38
N GLU A 794 -14.98 -31.40 -51.16
CA GLU A 794 -14.65 -32.29 -52.28
C GLU A 794 -14.35 -33.75 -51.86
N HIS A 795 -14.17 -34.01 -50.56
CA HIS A 795 -13.92 -35.33 -49.97
C HIS A 795 -15.17 -35.90 -49.25
N GLY A 796 -16.29 -35.18 -49.25
CA GLY A 796 -17.55 -35.58 -48.62
C GLY A 796 -17.67 -35.26 -47.12
N ALA A 797 -16.73 -34.51 -46.53
CA ALA A 797 -16.79 -34.08 -45.13
C ALA A 797 -17.64 -32.81 -44.98
N THR A 798 -18.47 -32.74 -43.95
CA THR A 798 -19.40 -31.62 -43.75
C THR A 798 -18.67 -30.37 -43.21
N LEU A 799 -18.76 -29.26 -43.93
CA LEU A 799 -18.16 -27.97 -43.55
C LEU A 799 -19.15 -27.15 -42.70
N LYS A 800 -19.03 -27.24 -41.36
CA LYS A 800 -19.89 -26.53 -40.41
C LYS A 800 -19.13 -25.43 -39.69
N TRP A 801 -18.04 -25.78 -39.02
CA TRP A 801 -17.36 -24.93 -38.04
C TRP A 801 -16.49 -23.87 -38.73
N ARG A 802 -15.84 -24.20 -39.86
CA ARG A 802 -15.10 -23.23 -40.67
C ARG A 802 -15.99 -22.11 -41.22
N LYS A 803 -17.27 -22.38 -41.50
CA LYS A 803 -18.23 -21.35 -41.93
C LYS A 803 -18.58 -20.35 -40.81
N LEU A 804 -18.42 -20.76 -39.54
CA LEU A 804 -18.61 -19.90 -38.37
C LEU A 804 -17.34 -19.12 -38.00
N GLY A 805 -16.22 -19.34 -38.71
CA GLY A 805 -14.95 -18.67 -38.46
C GLY A 805 -14.08 -19.37 -37.39
N PHE A 806 -14.09 -20.70 -37.40
CA PHE A 806 -13.03 -21.54 -36.83
C PHE A 806 -12.01 -21.92 -37.92
N ASP A 807 -10.79 -22.31 -37.54
CA ASP A 807 -9.74 -22.68 -38.51
C ASP A 807 -9.87 -24.16 -38.96
N SER A 808 -10.29 -25.03 -38.03
CA SER A 808 -10.57 -26.46 -38.26
C SER A 808 -12.05 -26.82 -38.06
N GLU A 809 -12.38 -28.09 -38.29
CA GLU A 809 -13.66 -28.69 -37.90
C GLU A 809 -13.54 -29.50 -36.59
N ASP A 810 -12.36 -29.50 -35.94
CA ASP A 810 -12.10 -30.20 -34.68
C ASP A 810 -12.37 -29.27 -33.49
N MET A 811 -13.54 -29.45 -32.87
CA MET A 811 -13.97 -28.61 -31.74
C MET A 811 -13.14 -28.81 -30.47
N VAL A 812 -12.44 -29.93 -30.32
CA VAL A 812 -11.53 -30.16 -29.20
C VAL A 812 -10.29 -29.27 -29.36
N GLN A 813 -9.79 -29.16 -30.59
CA GLN A 813 -8.65 -28.30 -30.93
C GLN A 813 -9.03 -26.80 -30.85
N GLU A 814 -10.14 -26.36 -31.44
CA GLU A 814 -10.49 -24.93 -31.49
C GLU A 814 -10.78 -24.31 -30.10
N PHE A 815 -11.20 -25.15 -29.13
CA PHE A 815 -11.43 -24.73 -27.74
C PHE A 815 -10.31 -25.14 -26.79
N SER A 816 -9.12 -25.55 -27.25
CA SER A 816 -8.06 -26.06 -26.36
C SER A 816 -7.57 -25.06 -25.31
N GLU A 817 -7.61 -23.75 -25.61
CA GLU A 817 -7.15 -22.68 -24.70
C GLU A 817 -8.30 -22.06 -23.89
N ALA A 818 -9.47 -21.88 -24.50
CA ALA A 818 -10.64 -21.25 -23.89
C ALA A 818 -11.58 -22.24 -23.15
N GLY A 819 -11.48 -23.54 -23.45
CA GLY A 819 -12.27 -24.62 -22.88
C GLY A 819 -13.79 -24.45 -22.98
N VAL A 820 -14.50 -25.07 -22.04
CA VAL A 820 -15.97 -24.95 -21.89
C VAL A 820 -16.39 -23.49 -21.66
N LEU A 821 -15.55 -22.65 -21.06
CA LEU A 821 -15.81 -21.21 -20.93
C LEU A 821 -15.95 -20.52 -22.30
N GLY A 822 -15.11 -20.88 -23.28
CA GLY A 822 -15.21 -20.42 -24.67
C GLY A 822 -16.54 -20.80 -25.31
N LEU A 823 -16.95 -22.06 -25.15
CA LEU A 823 -18.21 -22.58 -25.67
C LEU A 823 -19.44 -21.88 -25.04
N ASP A 824 -19.46 -21.72 -23.70
CA ASP A 824 -20.50 -20.98 -22.98
C ASP A 824 -20.58 -19.52 -23.46
N CYS A 825 -19.44 -18.85 -23.63
CA CYS A 825 -19.39 -17.46 -24.12
C CYS A 825 -19.90 -17.32 -25.55
N LEU A 826 -19.45 -18.18 -26.48
CA LEU A 826 -19.93 -18.16 -27.87
C LEU A 826 -21.42 -18.46 -27.96
N LYS A 827 -21.91 -19.45 -27.20
CA LYS A 827 -23.35 -19.74 -27.10
C LYS A 827 -24.12 -18.52 -26.59
N LYS A 828 -23.64 -17.87 -25.52
CA LYS A 828 -24.32 -16.71 -24.91
C LYS A 828 -24.30 -15.47 -25.82
N PHE A 829 -23.23 -15.28 -26.58
CA PHE A 829 -23.16 -14.27 -27.64
C PHE A 829 -24.25 -14.49 -28.69
N VAL A 830 -24.42 -15.73 -29.17
CA VAL A 830 -25.47 -16.10 -30.14
C VAL A 830 -26.88 -15.98 -29.55
N GLU A 831 -27.09 -16.32 -28.27
CA GLU A 831 -28.38 -16.09 -27.58
C GLU A 831 -28.76 -14.59 -27.49
N ASN A 832 -27.77 -13.71 -27.37
CA ASN A 832 -27.97 -12.27 -27.20
C ASN A 832 -27.94 -11.46 -28.51
N ASP A 833 -27.68 -12.09 -29.66
CA ASP A 833 -27.57 -11.43 -30.97
C ASP A 833 -28.60 -11.98 -31.97
N LEU A 834 -29.73 -11.29 -32.07
CA LEU A 834 -30.85 -11.64 -32.96
C LEU A 834 -30.47 -11.65 -34.44
N ASP A 835 -29.36 -11.00 -34.81
CA ASP A 835 -28.88 -10.85 -36.18
C ASP A 835 -27.60 -11.65 -36.48
N PHE A 836 -27.19 -12.57 -35.59
CA PHE A 836 -26.02 -13.45 -35.77
C PHE A 836 -25.97 -14.14 -37.14
N SER A 837 -27.11 -14.64 -37.66
CA SER A 837 -27.17 -15.24 -39.00
C SER A 837 -26.84 -14.25 -40.13
N LYS A 838 -27.21 -12.97 -39.99
CA LYS A 838 -26.87 -11.92 -40.97
C LYS A 838 -25.38 -11.59 -40.91
N LEU A 839 -24.84 -11.47 -39.70
CA LEU A 839 -23.42 -11.20 -39.44
C LEU A 839 -22.51 -12.25 -40.09
N ILE A 840 -22.87 -13.54 -39.95
CA ILE A 840 -22.16 -14.65 -40.59
C ILE A 840 -22.27 -14.57 -42.12
N LEU A 841 -23.47 -14.35 -42.68
CA LEU A 841 -23.67 -14.18 -44.12
C LEU A 841 -22.89 -12.98 -44.69
N GLU A 842 -22.79 -11.88 -43.93
CA GLU A 842 -21.97 -10.73 -44.32
C GLU A 842 -20.49 -11.11 -44.43
N GLN A 843 -19.92 -11.82 -43.45
CA GLN A 843 -18.53 -12.28 -43.54
C GLN A 843 -18.34 -13.28 -44.69
N LEU A 844 -19.27 -14.21 -44.91
CA LEU A 844 -19.19 -15.15 -46.04
C LEU A 844 -19.24 -14.45 -47.41
N SER A 845 -19.95 -13.33 -47.53
CA SER A 845 -20.01 -12.52 -48.76
C SER A 845 -18.69 -11.79 -49.10
N ARG A 846 -17.82 -11.57 -48.10
CA ARG A 846 -16.49 -10.96 -48.29
C ARG A 846 -15.51 -11.98 -48.87
N ALA A 847 -14.47 -11.50 -49.55
CA ALA A 847 -13.37 -12.34 -50.03
C ALA A 847 -12.67 -13.05 -48.84
N PRO A 848 -12.16 -14.30 -49.00
CA PRO A 848 -11.61 -15.09 -47.90
C PRO A 848 -10.59 -14.35 -47.01
N GLU A 849 -9.67 -13.62 -47.62
CA GLU A 849 -8.62 -12.82 -46.96
C GLU A 849 -9.15 -11.67 -46.10
N ARG A 850 -10.43 -11.29 -46.25
CA ARG A 850 -11.09 -10.14 -45.59
C ARG A 850 -12.17 -10.54 -44.59
N ARG A 851 -12.45 -11.84 -44.45
CA ARG A 851 -13.43 -12.38 -43.50
C ARG A 851 -12.88 -12.29 -42.09
N CYS A 852 -13.69 -11.81 -41.14
CA CYS A 852 -13.38 -11.97 -39.73
C CYS A 852 -13.79 -13.36 -39.27
N SER A 853 -12.86 -14.07 -38.65
CA SER A 853 -13.06 -15.39 -38.05
C SER A 853 -13.81 -15.23 -36.72
N ILE A 854 -15.15 -15.15 -36.76
CA ILE A 854 -15.98 -14.72 -35.62
C ILE A 854 -15.81 -15.63 -34.41
N ALA A 855 -15.84 -16.94 -34.60
CA ALA A 855 -15.70 -17.88 -33.50
C ALA A 855 -14.29 -17.85 -32.89
N LYS A 856 -13.24 -17.76 -33.71
CA LYS A 856 -11.86 -17.52 -33.25
C LYS A 856 -11.72 -16.21 -32.46
N ALA A 857 -12.30 -15.11 -32.96
CA ALA A 857 -12.32 -13.83 -32.26
C ALA A 857 -13.06 -13.91 -30.91
N SER A 858 -14.10 -14.75 -30.83
CA SER A 858 -14.82 -15.02 -29.58
C SER A 858 -13.93 -15.70 -28.52
N ASN A 859 -13.14 -16.69 -28.93
CA ASN A 859 -12.20 -17.40 -28.04
C ASN A 859 -11.05 -16.49 -27.60
N GLU A 860 -10.50 -15.68 -28.51
CA GLU A 860 -9.47 -14.68 -28.20
C GLU A 860 -9.96 -13.61 -27.22
N VAL A 861 -11.22 -13.18 -27.31
CA VAL A 861 -11.82 -12.28 -26.31
C VAL A 861 -11.94 -12.96 -24.94
N VAL A 862 -12.20 -14.28 -24.87
CA VAL A 862 -12.14 -15.04 -23.60
C VAL A 862 -10.72 -15.05 -23.03
N GLU A 863 -9.68 -15.19 -23.87
CA GLU A 863 -8.29 -15.06 -23.44
C GLU A 863 -7.97 -13.67 -22.91
N LEU A 864 -8.29 -12.60 -23.66
CA LEU A 864 -8.06 -11.22 -23.24
C LEU A 864 -8.77 -10.86 -21.91
N LEU A 865 -9.99 -11.35 -21.70
CA LEU A 865 -10.74 -11.13 -20.46
C LEU A 865 -10.21 -11.98 -19.30
N SER A 866 -9.85 -13.24 -19.57
CA SER A 866 -9.13 -14.08 -18.61
C SER A 866 -7.82 -13.43 -18.19
N GLU A 867 -7.13 -12.78 -19.13
CA GLU A 867 -5.89 -12.08 -18.86
C GLU A 867 -6.09 -10.84 -17.99
N HIS A 868 -7.13 -10.06 -18.27
CA HIS A 868 -7.47 -8.84 -17.54
C HIS A 868 -7.82 -9.12 -16.07
N TRP A 869 -8.66 -10.14 -15.83
CA TRP A 869 -9.07 -10.57 -14.48
C TRP A 869 -8.12 -11.60 -13.83
N ALA A 870 -6.95 -11.84 -14.43
CA ALA A 870 -5.88 -12.70 -13.93
C ALA A 870 -6.28 -14.17 -13.64
N ILE A 871 -7.10 -14.76 -14.52
CA ILE A 871 -7.64 -16.11 -14.41
C ILE A 871 -6.59 -17.15 -14.88
N TYR A 872 -5.49 -17.28 -14.12
CA TYR A 872 -4.33 -18.13 -14.47
C TYR A 872 -4.19 -19.43 -13.69
N ALA A 873 -4.68 -19.48 -12.45
CA ALA A 873 -4.50 -20.61 -11.55
C ALA A 873 -5.59 -20.64 -10.47
N PRO A 874 -5.89 -21.81 -9.88
CA PRO A 874 -6.83 -21.90 -8.77
C PRO A 874 -6.29 -21.15 -7.54
N GLY A 875 -7.07 -20.20 -7.01
CA GLY A 875 -6.80 -19.58 -5.72
C GLY A 875 -5.88 -18.35 -5.71
N TYR A 876 -5.34 -17.92 -6.86
CA TYR A 876 -4.61 -16.65 -6.97
C TYR A 876 -5.53 -15.53 -7.46
N SER A 877 -6.39 -15.00 -6.59
CA SER A 877 -6.98 -13.68 -6.76
C SER A 877 -6.47 -12.76 -5.65
N THR A 878 -5.77 -11.69 -6.03
CA THR A 878 -5.28 -10.64 -5.13
C THR A 878 -6.10 -9.36 -5.26
N SER A 879 -7.28 -9.41 -5.90
CA SER A 879 -8.12 -8.22 -6.05
C SER A 879 -8.65 -7.78 -4.70
N THR A 880 -8.19 -6.62 -4.22
CA THR A 880 -8.72 -5.95 -3.01
C THR A 880 -9.92 -5.06 -3.33
N THR A 881 -10.48 -5.16 -4.54
CA THR A 881 -11.54 -4.29 -5.04
C THR A 881 -12.70 -5.08 -5.66
N PHE A 882 -13.88 -4.48 -5.58
CA PHE A 882 -15.09 -5.01 -6.19
C PHE A 882 -15.02 -4.95 -7.71
N GLN A 883 -15.25 -6.09 -8.37
CA GLN A 883 -15.25 -6.26 -9.82
C GLN A 883 -16.67 -6.64 -10.28
N PRO A 884 -17.63 -5.70 -10.29
CA PRO A 884 -19.01 -5.98 -10.65
C PRO A 884 -19.16 -6.44 -12.11
N PHE A 885 -18.26 -6.07 -13.03
CA PHE A 885 -18.35 -6.47 -14.44
C PHE A 885 -17.83 -7.89 -14.66
N PHE A 886 -16.82 -8.33 -13.89
CA PHE A 886 -16.38 -9.74 -13.87
C PHE A 886 -17.52 -10.71 -13.52
N LEU A 887 -18.41 -10.33 -12.59
CA LEU A 887 -19.55 -11.16 -12.21
C LEU A 887 -20.60 -11.32 -13.33
N ASP A 888 -20.54 -10.50 -14.39
CA ASP A 888 -21.33 -10.60 -15.63
C ASP A 888 -20.42 -10.79 -16.87
N PHE A 889 -19.44 -11.70 -16.73
CA PHE A 889 -18.41 -12.03 -17.73
C PHE A 889 -18.97 -12.13 -19.16
N TYR A 890 -20.11 -12.83 -19.34
CA TYR A 890 -20.69 -13.06 -20.67
C TYR A 890 -21.16 -11.77 -21.35
N ARG A 891 -21.65 -10.77 -20.59
CA ARG A 891 -22.06 -9.47 -21.15
C ARG A 891 -20.85 -8.66 -21.61
N VAL A 892 -19.78 -8.64 -20.81
CA VAL A 892 -18.51 -7.99 -21.20
C VAL A 892 -17.89 -8.67 -22.42
N HIS A 893 -17.88 -10.00 -22.46
CA HIS A 893 -17.46 -10.78 -23.63
C HIS A 893 -18.27 -10.43 -24.89
N SER A 894 -19.59 -10.29 -24.75
CA SER A 894 -20.46 -9.93 -25.88
C SER A 894 -20.15 -8.52 -26.42
N LEU A 895 -19.91 -7.55 -25.54
CA LEU A 895 -19.51 -6.18 -25.92
C LEU A 895 -18.12 -6.16 -26.58
N ALA A 896 -17.13 -6.82 -25.98
CA ALA A 896 -15.78 -6.88 -26.52
C ALA A 896 -15.71 -7.64 -27.86
N THR A 897 -16.53 -8.68 -28.05
CA THR A 897 -16.65 -9.40 -29.34
C THR A 897 -17.26 -8.50 -30.41
N ARG A 898 -18.34 -7.74 -30.12
CA ARG A 898 -18.88 -6.75 -31.07
C ARG A 898 -17.86 -5.66 -31.41
N PHE A 899 -17.11 -5.18 -30.41
CA PHE A 899 -16.01 -4.23 -30.63
C PHE A 899 -14.91 -4.81 -31.54
N PHE A 900 -14.50 -6.07 -31.35
CA PHE A 900 -13.55 -6.75 -32.24
C PHE A 900 -14.02 -6.73 -33.70
N LEU A 901 -15.26 -7.16 -33.95
CA LEU A 901 -15.85 -7.23 -35.29
C LEU A 901 -15.98 -5.84 -35.96
N ARG A 902 -16.27 -4.81 -35.15
CA ARG A 902 -16.28 -3.42 -35.59
C ARG A 902 -14.88 -2.94 -35.96
N MET A 903 -13.88 -3.12 -35.09
CA MET A 903 -12.48 -2.75 -35.36
C MET A 903 -11.90 -3.49 -36.57
N TRP A 904 -12.24 -4.76 -36.78
CA TRP A 904 -11.88 -5.50 -37.99
C TRP A 904 -12.35 -4.80 -39.28
N THR A 905 -13.60 -4.32 -39.26
CA THR A 905 -14.22 -3.68 -40.43
C THR A 905 -13.75 -2.22 -40.59
N GLU A 906 -13.66 -1.44 -39.51
CA GLU A 906 -13.18 -0.05 -39.55
C GLU A 906 -11.70 0.07 -39.94
N SER A 907 -10.84 -0.84 -39.49
CA SER A 907 -9.42 -0.85 -39.85
C SER A 907 -9.14 -1.32 -41.28
N GLY A 908 -10.11 -1.97 -41.92
CA GLY A 908 -9.90 -2.65 -43.20
C GLY A 908 -8.86 -3.77 -43.08
N ALA A 909 -8.94 -4.58 -42.03
CA ALA A 909 -8.02 -5.69 -41.76
C ALA A 909 -8.07 -6.80 -42.82
N ALA A 910 -6.99 -7.59 -42.91
CA ALA A 910 -6.96 -8.89 -43.56
C ALA A 910 -6.62 -10.00 -42.56
N THR A 911 -6.69 -11.27 -42.97
CA THR A 911 -6.39 -12.45 -42.11
C THR A 911 -5.04 -12.32 -41.37
N GLY A 912 -4.02 -11.71 -41.99
CA GLY A 912 -2.71 -11.47 -41.37
C GLY A 912 -2.66 -10.34 -40.33
N ASP A 913 -3.68 -9.48 -40.23
CA ASP A 913 -3.77 -8.39 -39.25
C ASP A 913 -4.46 -8.80 -37.94
N PHE A 914 -4.89 -10.06 -37.81
CA PHE A 914 -5.70 -10.54 -36.68
C PHE A 914 -5.07 -10.24 -35.31
N THR A 915 -3.76 -10.47 -35.15
CA THR A 915 -3.01 -10.16 -33.92
C THR A 915 -2.95 -8.65 -33.62
N ARG A 916 -3.00 -7.79 -34.65
CA ARG A 916 -3.06 -6.32 -34.49
C ARG A 916 -4.43 -5.88 -33.97
N VAL A 917 -5.51 -6.50 -34.47
CA VAL A 917 -6.87 -6.25 -33.95
C VAL A 917 -7.01 -6.75 -32.51
N VAL A 918 -6.45 -7.92 -32.17
CA VAL A 918 -6.36 -8.43 -30.78
C VAL A 918 -5.67 -7.40 -29.87
N ALA A 919 -4.57 -6.76 -30.30
CA ALA A 919 -3.87 -5.73 -29.51
C ALA A 919 -4.72 -4.45 -29.27
N LEU A 920 -5.51 -4.02 -30.26
CA LEU A 920 -6.43 -2.89 -30.10
C LEU A 920 -7.57 -3.22 -29.12
N VAL A 921 -8.12 -4.42 -29.21
CA VAL A 921 -9.18 -4.91 -28.30
C VAL A 921 -8.64 -5.06 -26.87
N ARG A 922 -7.41 -5.56 -26.70
CA ARG A 922 -6.69 -5.61 -25.42
C ARG A 922 -6.56 -4.22 -24.78
N SER A 923 -6.15 -3.21 -25.55
CA SER A 923 -6.09 -1.82 -25.09
C SER A 923 -7.47 -1.30 -24.68
N GLN A 924 -8.52 -1.56 -25.47
CA GLN A 924 -9.86 -1.08 -25.13
C GLN A 924 -10.44 -1.77 -23.89
N ILE A 925 -10.19 -3.06 -23.69
CA ILE A 925 -10.57 -3.79 -22.47
C ILE A 925 -9.90 -3.15 -21.23
N LYS A 926 -8.60 -2.85 -21.28
CA LYS A 926 -7.88 -2.14 -20.19
C LYS A 926 -8.55 -0.81 -19.83
N VAL A 927 -9.03 -0.04 -20.81
CA VAL A 927 -9.64 1.29 -20.60
C VAL A 927 -11.11 1.20 -20.16
N ALA A 928 -11.92 0.36 -20.79
CA ALA A 928 -13.34 0.22 -20.48
C ALA A 928 -13.56 -0.30 -19.05
N LEU A 929 -12.73 -1.26 -18.61
CA LEU A 929 -12.84 -1.91 -17.30
C LEU A 929 -11.98 -1.26 -16.20
N ARG A 930 -11.38 -0.08 -16.44
CA ARG A 930 -10.58 0.61 -15.40
C ARG A 930 -11.46 1.04 -14.22
N SER A 931 -11.01 0.78 -12.99
CA SER A 931 -11.70 1.20 -11.75
C SER A 931 -13.17 0.74 -11.69
N GLU A 932 -13.42 -0.56 -11.92
CA GLU A 932 -14.76 -1.15 -12.05
C GLU A 932 -15.73 -0.77 -10.91
N ASN A 933 -15.22 -0.59 -9.69
CA ASN A 933 -15.99 -0.29 -8.49
C ASN A 933 -16.71 1.07 -8.49
N VAL A 934 -16.37 1.98 -9.40
CA VAL A 934 -16.97 3.33 -9.49
C VAL A 934 -17.76 3.55 -10.80
N ARG A 935 -17.56 2.69 -11.82
CA ARG A 935 -18.15 2.87 -13.15
C ARG A 935 -19.57 2.32 -13.26
N SER A 936 -20.38 2.94 -14.11
CA SER A 936 -21.69 2.40 -14.48
C SER A 936 -21.59 1.50 -15.72
N TRP A 937 -22.58 0.62 -15.91
CA TRP A 937 -22.70 -0.15 -17.15
C TRP A 937 -22.82 0.72 -18.40
N HIS A 938 -23.41 1.92 -18.27
CA HIS A 938 -23.57 2.84 -19.39
C HIS A 938 -22.22 3.36 -19.89
N ASP A 939 -21.28 3.66 -18.98
CA ASP A 939 -19.93 4.11 -19.33
C ASP A 939 -19.16 3.00 -20.06
N VAL A 940 -19.28 1.75 -19.59
CA VAL A 940 -18.61 0.59 -20.21
C VAL A 940 -19.20 0.28 -21.59
N GLU A 941 -20.51 0.35 -21.75
CA GLU A 941 -21.19 0.18 -23.03
C GLU A 941 -20.83 1.30 -24.02
N HIS A 942 -20.77 2.56 -23.56
CA HIS A 942 -20.30 3.69 -24.35
C HIS A 942 -18.84 3.52 -24.79
N ASP A 943 -17.96 3.08 -23.88
CA ASP A 943 -16.55 2.85 -24.19
C ASP A 943 -16.37 1.78 -25.28
N PHE A 944 -17.16 0.69 -25.30
CA PHE A 944 -17.09 -0.30 -26.39
C PHE A 944 -17.82 0.13 -27.68
N ASN A 945 -18.94 0.83 -27.59
CA ASN A 945 -19.78 1.12 -28.76
C ASN A 945 -19.39 2.38 -29.53
N GLU A 946 -18.96 3.46 -28.86
CA GLU A 946 -18.82 4.80 -29.47
C GLU A 946 -17.37 5.23 -29.75
N HIS A 947 -16.35 4.55 -29.19
CA HIS A 947 -14.96 4.93 -29.43
C HIS A 947 -14.51 4.62 -30.87
N GLU A 948 -13.93 5.61 -31.56
CA GLU A 948 -13.41 5.48 -32.93
C GLU A 948 -12.09 4.70 -33.00
N TYR A 949 -11.91 3.91 -34.06
CA TYR A 949 -10.66 3.20 -34.36
C TYR A 949 -9.39 4.06 -34.23
N ARG A 950 -9.41 5.31 -34.72
CA ARG A 950 -8.24 6.19 -34.68
C ARG A 950 -7.77 6.50 -33.26
N ALA A 951 -8.70 6.83 -32.35
CA ALA A 951 -8.38 7.14 -30.97
C ALA A 951 -7.84 5.91 -30.21
N VAL A 952 -8.39 4.73 -30.49
CA VAL A 952 -7.92 3.45 -29.91
C VAL A 952 -6.52 3.12 -30.42
N ARG A 953 -6.25 3.30 -31.72
CA ARG A 953 -4.92 3.09 -32.32
C ARG A 953 -3.88 4.07 -31.77
N ASP A 954 -4.18 5.38 -31.76
CA ASP A 954 -3.23 6.40 -31.30
C ASP A 954 -2.91 6.21 -29.80
N ARG A 955 -3.83 5.66 -29.01
CA ARG A 955 -3.58 5.23 -27.62
C ARG A 955 -2.75 3.95 -27.55
N GLN A 956 -3.05 2.93 -28.35
CA GLN A 956 -2.31 1.66 -28.37
C GLN A 956 -0.86 1.84 -28.84
N MET A 957 -0.57 2.80 -29.71
CA MET A 957 0.80 3.21 -30.05
C MET A 957 1.54 3.79 -28.84
N LYS A 958 0.91 4.70 -28.08
CA LYS A 958 1.48 5.25 -26.83
C LYS A 958 1.65 4.20 -25.74
N GLU A 959 0.74 3.24 -25.66
CA GLU A 959 0.87 2.10 -24.75
C GLU A 959 2.08 1.23 -25.14
N LEU A 960 2.35 1.00 -26.44
CA LEU A 960 3.57 0.32 -26.90
C LEU A 960 4.85 1.13 -26.68
N GLU A 961 4.79 2.46 -26.75
CA GLU A 961 5.91 3.35 -26.40
C GLU A 961 6.24 3.31 -24.88
N LEU A 962 5.33 2.80 -24.04
CA LEU A 962 5.45 2.70 -22.58
C LEU A 962 5.61 1.25 -22.06
N GLU A 963 5.04 0.26 -22.73
CA GLU A 963 5.02 -1.17 -22.36
C GLU A 963 6.02 -2.01 -23.18
N ASP A 964 7.30 -1.62 -23.18
CA ASP A 964 8.37 -2.43 -23.79
C ASP A 964 8.38 -3.87 -23.20
N ASP A 965 8.72 -4.86 -24.03
CA ASP A 965 8.08 -6.20 -24.16
C ASP A 965 8.17 -7.20 -22.96
N LEU A 966 8.52 -6.72 -21.76
CA LEU A 966 8.94 -7.53 -20.62
C LEU A 966 7.83 -7.78 -19.58
N LEU A 967 6.84 -6.88 -19.45
CA LEU A 967 5.85 -6.89 -18.37
C LEU A 967 4.65 -7.84 -18.60
N SER A 968 4.44 -8.30 -19.83
CA SER A 968 3.33 -9.17 -20.23
C SER A 968 3.51 -10.64 -19.84
N LYS A 969 4.76 -11.09 -19.65
CA LYS A 969 5.14 -12.51 -19.53
C LYS A 969 4.64 -13.17 -18.24
N LEU A 970 4.10 -14.39 -18.34
CA LEU A 970 3.50 -15.14 -17.22
C LEU A 970 4.40 -15.26 -15.96
N PRO A 971 5.72 -15.55 -16.05
CA PRO A 971 6.59 -15.58 -14.88
C PRO A 971 6.67 -14.23 -14.15
N VAL A 972 6.67 -13.13 -14.90
CA VAL A 972 6.72 -11.75 -14.38
C VAL A 972 5.41 -11.41 -13.67
N ARG A 973 4.26 -11.88 -14.18
CA ARG A 973 2.94 -11.71 -13.54
C ARG A 973 2.83 -12.51 -12.23
N ASN A 974 3.31 -13.75 -12.19
CA ASN A 974 3.36 -14.57 -10.97
C ASN A 974 4.27 -13.94 -9.90
N LEU A 975 5.42 -13.41 -10.32
CA LEU A 975 6.34 -12.66 -9.45
C LEU A 975 5.70 -11.38 -8.91
N ARG A 976 5.01 -10.60 -9.77
CA ARG A 976 4.24 -9.41 -9.38
C ARG A 976 3.19 -9.74 -8.32
N ALA A 977 2.44 -10.82 -8.46
CA ALA A 977 1.43 -11.25 -7.49
C ALA A 977 2.04 -11.62 -6.12
N LYS A 978 3.22 -12.25 -6.11
CA LYS A 978 3.96 -12.54 -4.86
C LYS A 978 4.45 -11.25 -4.18
N LEU A 979 5.08 -10.35 -4.95
CA LEU A 979 5.58 -9.07 -4.46
C LEU A 979 4.46 -8.14 -3.97
N TYR A 980 3.27 -8.24 -4.54
CA TYR A 980 2.08 -7.52 -4.06
C TYR A 980 1.71 -7.91 -2.63
N LYS A 981 1.75 -9.21 -2.30
CA LYS A 981 1.48 -9.70 -0.94
C LYS A 981 2.53 -9.22 0.06
N GLU A 982 3.81 -9.22 -0.33
CA GLU A 982 4.91 -8.71 0.50
C GLU A 982 4.78 -7.20 0.73
N SER A 983 4.41 -6.44 -0.32
CA SER A 983 4.16 -5.01 -0.27
C SER A 983 2.95 -4.65 0.60
N TYR A 984 1.86 -5.42 0.50
CA TYR A 984 0.67 -5.25 1.33
C TYR A 984 0.98 -5.44 2.82
N GLU A 985 1.67 -6.52 3.21
CA GLU A 985 2.05 -6.76 4.61
C GLU A 985 3.02 -5.69 5.15
N PHE A 986 3.91 -5.16 4.31
CA PHE A 986 4.78 -4.03 4.68
C PHE A 986 3.97 -2.74 4.94
N VAL A 987 3.05 -2.37 4.04
CA VAL A 987 2.19 -1.20 4.21
C VAL A 987 1.26 -1.38 5.42
N LYS A 988 0.72 -2.57 5.65
CA LYS A 988 -0.04 -2.91 6.85
C LYS A 988 0.75 -2.68 8.14
N GLN A 989 2.01 -3.11 8.20
CA GLN A 989 2.86 -2.80 9.36
C GLN A 989 3.08 -1.29 9.54
N GLN A 990 3.23 -0.52 8.45
CA GLN A 990 3.33 0.95 8.51
C GLN A 990 2.03 1.58 9.06
N ARG A 991 0.86 1.15 8.58
CA ARG A 991 -0.44 1.69 9.03
C ARG A 991 -0.72 1.37 10.49
N ILE A 992 -0.35 0.16 10.96
CA ILE A 992 -0.39 -0.20 12.39
C ILE A 992 0.55 0.70 13.21
N GLN A 993 1.74 1.04 12.69
CA GLN A 993 2.61 2.02 13.36
C GLN A 993 1.96 3.41 13.44
N CYS A 994 1.22 3.88 12.42
CA CYS A 994 0.46 5.14 12.47
C CYS A 994 -0.55 5.18 13.64
N LEU A 995 -1.26 4.08 13.89
CA LEU A 995 -2.19 3.94 15.01
C LEU A 995 -1.48 3.95 16.38
N LEU A 996 -0.30 3.35 16.48
CA LEU A 996 0.55 3.37 17.68
C LEU A 996 1.11 4.77 17.99
N GLN A 997 1.21 5.68 17.02
CA GLN A 997 1.61 7.08 17.27
C GLN A 997 0.49 7.87 17.95
N GLY A 998 -0.74 7.63 17.50
CA GLY A 998 -1.92 8.37 17.88
C GLY A 998 -2.14 9.65 17.06
N ALA A 999 -3.39 10.10 16.97
CA ALA A 999 -3.78 11.30 16.22
C ALA A 999 -4.96 12.04 16.86
N TRP A 1000 -5.14 13.30 16.48
CA TRP A 1000 -6.26 14.17 16.88
C TRP A 1000 -7.39 14.14 15.84
N PHE A 1001 -8.63 14.00 16.31
CA PHE A 1001 -9.87 13.97 15.54
C PHE A 1001 -10.87 14.98 16.11
N VAL A 1002 -11.85 15.37 15.29
CA VAL A 1002 -13.05 16.08 15.77
C VAL A 1002 -14.13 15.07 16.12
N ASN A 1003 -14.74 15.19 17.30
CA ASN A 1003 -15.94 14.45 17.68
C ASN A 1003 -17.12 14.93 16.82
N ALA A 1004 -17.64 14.04 15.99
CA ALA A 1004 -18.66 14.34 14.99
C ALA A 1004 -20.08 14.01 15.48
N LEU A 1005 -21.09 14.30 14.66
CA LEU A 1005 -22.49 13.99 14.92
C LEU A 1005 -23.03 13.03 13.84
N PRO A 1006 -23.63 11.88 14.20
CA PRO A 1006 -24.20 10.94 13.24
C PRO A 1006 -25.49 11.49 12.63
N GLN A 1007 -25.67 11.29 11.32
CA GLN A 1007 -26.79 11.87 10.56
C GLN A 1007 -28.19 11.36 10.98
N SER A 1008 -28.27 10.21 11.65
CA SER A 1008 -29.53 9.47 11.92
C SER A 1008 -30.17 9.71 13.30
N SER A 1009 -29.57 10.50 14.19
CA SER A 1009 -30.07 10.66 15.56
C SER A 1009 -31.38 11.48 15.63
N PRO A 1010 -32.44 11.03 16.34
CA PRO A 1010 -33.68 11.79 16.49
C PRO A 1010 -33.46 13.10 17.27
N ARG A 1011 -34.12 14.17 16.81
CA ARG A 1011 -33.84 15.58 17.15
C ARG A 1011 -33.97 15.98 18.63
N GLU A 1012 -34.47 15.11 19.51
CA GLU A 1012 -34.81 15.47 20.89
C GLU A 1012 -33.70 15.17 21.92
N HIS A 1013 -32.65 14.41 21.55
CA HIS A 1013 -31.60 13.99 22.51
C HIS A 1013 -30.15 14.22 22.06
N THR A 1014 -29.89 14.98 20.98
CA THR A 1014 -28.53 15.42 20.61
C THR A 1014 -27.93 16.40 21.62
N ARG A 1015 -27.41 15.88 22.73
CA ARG A 1015 -26.48 16.60 23.61
C ARG A 1015 -25.25 16.98 22.78
N ARG A 1016 -24.95 18.27 22.73
CA ARG A 1016 -23.72 18.79 22.11
C ARG A 1016 -22.51 18.10 22.76
N PRO A 1017 -21.53 17.59 22.00
CA PRO A 1017 -20.29 17.10 22.59
C PRO A 1017 -19.63 18.26 23.33
N ALA A 1018 -19.51 18.13 24.66
CA ALA A 1018 -18.95 19.18 25.52
C ALA A 1018 -17.43 19.41 25.27
N ARG A 1019 -16.81 18.54 24.49
CA ARG A 1019 -15.39 18.50 24.14
C ARG A 1019 -15.28 18.10 22.67
N PRO A 1020 -14.96 19.02 21.75
CA PRO A 1020 -15.00 18.76 20.31
C PRO A 1020 -13.78 17.99 19.79
N TRP A 1021 -12.68 17.91 20.53
CA TRP A 1021 -11.45 17.23 20.10
C TRP A 1021 -11.25 15.91 20.84
N ARG A 1022 -10.93 14.85 20.10
CA ARG A 1022 -10.52 13.54 20.65
C ARG A 1022 -9.13 13.18 20.17
N PHE A 1023 -8.21 12.86 21.08
CA PHE A 1023 -6.97 12.17 20.70
C PHE A 1023 -7.14 10.67 20.92
N MET A 1024 -6.71 9.85 19.97
CA MET A 1024 -6.76 8.39 20.05
C MET A 1024 -5.37 7.80 19.78
N ARG A 1025 -5.04 6.67 20.40
CA ARG A 1025 -3.83 5.87 20.15
C ARG A 1025 -4.06 4.39 20.46
N LEU A 1026 -3.51 3.50 19.63
CA LEU A 1026 -3.50 2.06 19.87
C LEU A 1026 -2.46 1.66 20.93
N ASP A 1027 -2.77 0.67 21.77
CA ASP A 1027 -1.80 0.05 22.68
C ASP A 1027 -0.82 -0.88 21.94
N THR A 1028 0.33 -1.14 22.54
CA THR A 1028 1.37 -2.02 21.95
C THR A 1028 0.95 -3.49 21.84
N GLY A 1029 -0.15 -3.91 22.48
CA GLY A 1029 -0.76 -5.21 22.30
C GLY A 1029 -1.79 -5.29 21.17
N SER A 1030 -2.13 -4.17 20.53
CA SER A 1030 -3.18 -4.04 19.51
C SER A 1030 -4.57 -4.53 19.97
N LYS A 1031 -4.89 -4.32 21.25
CA LYS A 1031 -6.16 -4.71 21.89
C LYS A 1031 -7.02 -3.51 22.30
N TYR A 1032 -6.43 -2.36 22.58
CA TYR A 1032 -7.15 -1.19 23.08
C TYR A 1032 -6.77 0.08 22.35
N LEU A 1033 -7.77 0.82 21.87
CA LEU A 1033 -7.65 2.21 21.46
C LEU A 1033 -7.88 3.10 22.68
N HIS A 1034 -6.79 3.61 23.24
CA HIS A 1034 -6.82 4.58 24.33
C HIS A 1034 -7.16 5.97 23.79
N TYR A 1035 -8.00 6.73 24.48
CA TYR A 1035 -8.40 8.07 24.04
C TYR A 1035 -8.60 9.08 25.17
N VAL A 1036 -8.68 10.35 24.79
CA VAL A 1036 -9.07 11.46 25.66
C VAL A 1036 -9.85 12.51 24.87
N ASP A 1037 -10.99 12.95 25.42
CA ASP A 1037 -11.76 14.07 24.91
C ASP A 1037 -11.30 15.39 25.56
N SER A 1038 -11.17 16.45 24.77
CA SER A 1038 -10.67 17.76 25.17
C SER A 1038 -11.43 18.94 24.56
N ALA A 1039 -11.40 20.09 25.24
CA ALA A 1039 -11.85 21.37 24.71
C ALA A 1039 -10.89 21.94 23.64
N VAL A 1040 -9.59 21.62 23.76
CA VAL A 1040 -8.50 22.08 22.89
C VAL A 1040 -7.48 20.97 22.64
N LYS A 1041 -6.82 20.96 21.47
CA LYS A 1041 -5.67 20.07 21.22
C LYS A 1041 -4.54 20.37 22.21
N PHE A 1042 -3.82 19.34 22.64
CA PHE A 1042 -2.63 19.47 23.49
C PHE A 1042 -1.58 18.40 23.14
N PRO A 1043 -0.29 18.58 23.49
CA PRO A 1043 0.73 17.56 23.28
C PRO A 1043 0.52 16.37 24.23
N VAL A 1044 0.08 15.24 23.70
CA VAL A 1044 -0.10 13.97 24.43
C VAL A 1044 1.24 13.25 24.55
N ARG A 1045 1.59 12.74 25.74
CA ARG A 1045 2.86 12.04 25.94
C ARG A 1045 2.88 10.71 25.20
N SER A 1046 4.07 10.11 25.03
CA SER A 1046 4.23 8.85 24.28
C SER A 1046 3.70 7.61 25.01
N GLY A 1047 3.38 7.73 26.30
CA GLY A 1047 2.73 6.67 27.09
C GLY A 1047 1.20 6.73 26.99
N LEU A 1048 0.52 5.80 27.67
CA LEU A 1048 -0.94 5.76 27.77
C LEU A 1048 -1.48 6.56 28.97
N GLU A 1049 -0.61 7.26 29.71
CA GLU A 1049 -0.92 7.90 31.00
C GLU A 1049 -1.88 9.08 30.89
N ASP A 1050 -1.85 9.83 29.78
CA ASP A 1050 -2.76 10.96 29.53
C ASP A 1050 -4.09 10.51 28.86
N LEU A 1051 -4.30 9.20 28.64
CA LEU A 1051 -5.42 8.61 27.90
C LEU A 1051 -6.27 7.70 28.81
N PRO A 1052 -7.17 8.27 29.62
CA PRO A 1052 -7.89 7.54 30.67
C PRO A 1052 -8.99 6.62 30.12
N GLU A 1053 -9.57 6.96 28.97
CA GLU A 1053 -10.61 6.18 28.33
C GLU A 1053 -10.01 5.14 27.37
N ARG A 1054 -10.73 4.06 27.11
CA ARG A 1054 -10.31 3.02 26.16
C ARG A 1054 -11.49 2.37 25.45
N ILE A 1055 -11.32 2.09 24.18
CA ILE A 1055 -12.19 1.24 23.36
C ILE A 1055 -11.45 -0.09 23.17
N ASP A 1056 -12.10 -1.22 23.46
CA ASP A 1056 -11.54 -2.53 23.10
C ASP A 1056 -11.70 -2.73 21.59
N VAL A 1057 -10.59 -2.99 20.88
CA VAL A 1057 -10.57 -3.11 19.42
C VAL A 1057 -11.41 -4.30 18.96
N SER A 1058 -11.60 -5.32 19.80
CA SER A 1058 -12.48 -6.46 19.49
C SER A 1058 -13.98 -6.12 19.54
N MET A 1059 -14.37 -4.96 20.08
CA MET A 1059 -15.74 -4.46 20.01
C MET A 1059 -16.01 -3.65 18.74
N ILE A 1060 -14.99 -3.28 17.98
CA ILE A 1060 -15.14 -2.60 16.69
C ILE A 1060 -15.48 -3.66 15.64
N SER A 1061 -16.75 -3.76 15.28
CA SER A 1061 -17.21 -4.60 14.18
C SER A 1061 -17.13 -3.91 12.82
N GLU A 1062 -17.02 -2.57 12.78
CA GLU A 1062 -17.08 -1.84 11.52
C GLU A 1062 -16.49 -0.42 11.58
N ILE A 1063 -16.02 0.07 10.43
CA ILE A 1063 -15.62 1.46 10.22
C ILE A 1063 -16.40 2.08 9.07
N ALA A 1064 -17.56 2.69 9.40
CA ALA A 1064 -18.40 3.35 8.40
C ALA A 1064 -17.81 4.71 8.01
N THR A 1065 -17.47 4.92 6.73
CA THR A 1065 -16.86 6.15 6.22
C THR A 1065 -17.87 7.10 5.57
N GLY A 1066 -17.80 8.40 5.88
CA GLY A 1066 -18.74 9.40 5.39
C GLY A 1066 -20.06 9.66 6.15
N PRO A 1067 -20.44 9.01 7.29
CA PRO A 1067 -21.77 9.17 7.87
C PRO A 1067 -21.94 10.38 8.82
N CYS A 1068 -20.89 11.14 9.12
CA CYS A 1068 -20.92 12.14 10.18
C CYS A 1068 -20.84 13.59 9.68
N CYS A 1069 -21.65 14.45 10.30
CA CYS A 1069 -21.60 15.91 10.14
C CYS A 1069 -20.72 16.55 11.24
N PRO A 1070 -20.05 17.68 10.96
CA PRO A 1070 -19.30 18.41 11.98
C PRO A 1070 -20.23 19.12 12.99
N PRO A 1071 -19.82 19.25 14.27
CA PRO A 1071 -20.61 19.97 15.27
C PRO A 1071 -20.71 21.47 14.96
N PRO A 1072 -21.91 22.09 15.09
CA PRO A 1072 -22.12 23.48 14.71
C PRO A 1072 -21.31 24.47 15.57
N ASN A 1073 -20.77 25.51 14.93
CA ASN A 1073 -19.94 26.58 15.49
C ASN A 1073 -18.56 26.19 16.06
N VAL A 1074 -18.12 24.94 15.94
CA VAL A 1074 -16.73 24.55 16.30
C VAL A 1074 -15.72 25.00 15.23
N LEU A 1075 -16.16 25.13 13.97
CA LEU A 1075 -15.31 25.36 12.79
C LEU A 1075 -15.15 26.83 12.36
N ARG A 1076 -15.59 27.82 13.18
CA ARG A 1076 -15.59 29.22 12.74
C ARG A 1076 -14.26 29.97 12.89
N ASP A 1077 -13.34 29.48 13.72
CA ASP A 1077 -12.11 30.20 14.13
C ASP A 1077 -10.80 29.40 13.96
N GLN A 1078 -10.78 28.26 13.24
CA GLN A 1078 -9.57 27.44 13.07
C GLN A 1078 -9.36 26.93 11.64
N ASN A 1079 -8.18 27.23 11.08
CA ASN A 1079 -7.79 26.95 9.68
C ASN A 1079 -7.44 25.47 9.38
N ASP A 1080 -7.48 24.58 10.37
CA ASP A 1080 -6.98 23.19 10.28
C ASP A 1080 -7.91 22.22 9.51
N LEU A 1081 -9.08 22.67 9.04
CA LEU A 1081 -10.11 21.81 8.44
C LEU A 1081 -10.79 22.48 7.23
N PRO A 1082 -11.22 21.72 6.21
CA PRO A 1082 -11.95 22.28 5.08
C PRO A 1082 -13.29 22.90 5.51
N PRO A 1083 -13.75 23.98 4.85
CA PRO A 1083 -14.97 24.69 5.20
C PRO A 1083 -16.21 23.83 4.98
N THR A 1084 -16.59 23.07 6.00
CA THR A 1084 -17.69 22.11 5.96
C THR A 1084 -18.96 22.73 6.51
N SER A 1085 -20.03 22.69 5.71
CA SER A 1085 -21.34 23.18 6.15
C SER A 1085 -21.90 22.25 7.24
N PRO A 1086 -22.41 22.75 8.38
CA PRO A 1086 -22.82 21.94 9.54
C PRO A 1086 -24.07 21.07 9.33
N LEU A 1087 -24.48 20.88 8.07
CA LEU A 1087 -25.62 20.08 7.62
C LEU A 1087 -25.24 19.04 6.54
N ILE A 1088 -23.97 18.99 6.12
CA ILE A 1088 -23.47 18.07 5.09
C ILE A 1088 -22.44 17.12 5.73
N PRO A 1089 -22.54 15.79 5.52
CA PRO A 1089 -21.55 14.84 6.01
C PRO A 1089 -20.15 15.12 5.42
N SER A 1090 -19.11 14.97 6.23
CA SER A 1090 -17.73 15.17 5.76
C SER A 1090 -17.20 13.92 5.06
N PRO A 1091 -16.55 14.02 3.88
CA PRO A 1091 -15.87 12.87 3.26
C PRO A 1091 -14.70 12.35 4.12
N LEU A 1092 -14.17 13.18 5.02
CA LEU A 1092 -13.15 12.81 6.01
C LEU A 1092 -13.75 12.28 7.33
N SER A 1093 -15.06 12.00 7.37
CA SER A 1093 -15.69 11.37 8.54
C SER A 1093 -15.54 9.85 8.53
N PHE A 1094 -15.48 9.26 9.72
CA PHE A 1094 -15.61 7.83 9.94
C PHE A 1094 -16.20 7.54 11.34
N SER A 1095 -16.98 6.47 11.46
CA SER A 1095 -17.55 5.99 12.73
C SER A 1095 -17.03 4.60 13.05
N LEU A 1096 -16.55 4.41 14.27
CA LEU A 1096 -16.22 3.08 14.81
C LEU A 1096 -17.50 2.48 15.39
N LEU A 1097 -18.03 1.42 14.77
CA LEU A 1097 -19.30 0.80 15.18
C LEU A 1097 -19.08 -0.52 15.92
N SER A 1098 -19.96 -0.79 16.87
CA SER A 1098 -20.09 -2.04 17.61
C SER A 1098 -21.39 -2.75 17.24
N ALA A 1099 -21.30 -4.07 17.01
CA ALA A 1099 -22.43 -4.94 16.69
C ALA A 1099 -23.53 -4.98 17.79
N HIS A 1100 -23.26 -4.44 18.98
CA HIS A 1100 -24.18 -4.44 20.12
C HIS A 1100 -24.45 -3.06 20.74
N GLU A 1101 -23.50 -2.13 20.65
CA GLU A 1101 -23.58 -0.84 21.38
C GLU A 1101 -23.79 0.38 20.46
N GLY A 1102 -23.82 0.20 19.14
CA GLY A 1102 -23.94 1.30 18.17
C GLY A 1102 -22.59 1.97 17.92
N SER A 1103 -22.54 3.29 17.76
CA SER A 1103 -21.27 3.99 17.54
C SER A 1103 -20.45 4.13 18.82
N LEU A 1104 -19.24 3.59 18.80
CA LEU A 1104 -18.21 3.72 19.83
C LEU A 1104 -17.47 5.07 19.72
N ALA A 1105 -17.32 5.58 18.50
CA ALA A 1105 -16.73 6.89 18.22
C ALA A 1105 -17.12 7.41 16.83
N ASP A 1106 -17.77 8.57 16.77
CA ASP A 1106 -18.03 9.32 15.53
C ASP A 1106 -16.97 10.40 15.35
N LEU A 1107 -16.18 10.33 14.27
CA LEU A 1107 -14.94 11.09 14.11
C LEU A 1107 -14.88 11.79 12.75
N ILE A 1108 -14.19 12.93 12.70
CA ILE A 1108 -13.71 13.56 11.46
C ILE A 1108 -12.19 13.72 11.56
N ALA A 1109 -11.49 13.19 10.54
CA ALA A 1109 -10.05 13.34 10.38
C ALA A 1109 -9.67 14.76 9.93
N PRO A 1110 -8.47 15.26 10.30
CA PRO A 1110 -8.00 16.58 9.88
C PRO A 1110 -7.73 16.68 8.38
N ASP A 1111 -7.25 15.59 7.78
CA ASP A 1111 -6.81 15.53 6.39
C ASP A 1111 -6.99 14.11 5.80
N GLN A 1112 -6.82 13.99 4.49
CA GLN A 1112 -7.03 12.75 3.73
C GLN A 1112 -6.05 11.63 4.10
N SER A 1113 -4.81 11.96 4.45
CA SER A 1113 -3.78 10.97 4.81
C SER A 1113 -3.95 10.48 6.24
N ARG A 1114 -4.39 11.33 7.18
CA ARG A 1114 -4.81 10.92 8.52
C ARG A 1114 -6.10 10.11 8.52
N TRP A 1115 -7.02 10.41 7.60
CA TRP A 1115 -8.16 9.54 7.35
C TRP A 1115 -7.68 8.17 6.87
N ALA A 1116 -6.85 8.10 5.83
CA ALA A 1116 -6.31 6.85 5.26
C ALA A 1116 -5.47 6.03 6.25
N ASP A 1117 -4.56 6.67 6.99
CA ASP A 1117 -3.76 6.07 8.07
C ASP A 1117 -4.65 5.28 9.05
N TRP A 1118 -5.81 5.85 9.39
CA TRP A 1118 -6.67 5.34 10.44
C TRP A 1118 -7.75 4.39 9.94
N THR A 1119 -8.43 4.69 8.83
CA THR A 1119 -9.43 3.79 8.26
C THR A 1119 -8.76 2.52 7.74
N ASP A 1120 -7.76 2.63 6.88
CA ASP A 1120 -7.03 1.45 6.38
C ASP A 1120 -6.29 0.73 7.52
N GLY A 1121 -5.65 1.47 8.44
CA GLY A 1121 -4.89 0.87 9.54
C GLY A 1121 -5.74 0.07 10.51
N LEU A 1122 -6.95 0.55 10.82
CA LEU A 1122 -7.88 -0.16 11.69
C LEU A 1122 -8.55 -1.33 10.95
N ASN A 1123 -8.90 -1.17 9.68
CA ASN A 1123 -9.38 -2.28 8.83
C ASN A 1123 -8.33 -3.41 8.78
N MET A 1124 -7.06 -3.07 8.55
CA MET A 1124 -5.94 -4.02 8.47
C MET A 1124 -5.59 -4.71 9.81
N LEU A 1125 -6.02 -4.17 10.96
CA LEU A 1125 -5.88 -4.82 12.27
C LEU A 1125 -6.93 -5.91 12.51
N ARG A 1126 -8.06 -5.87 11.81
CA ARG A 1126 -9.10 -6.88 11.93
C ARG A 1126 -8.59 -8.24 11.47
N ARG A 1127 -9.01 -9.30 12.16
CA ARG A 1127 -8.56 -10.68 11.88
C ARG A 1127 -8.90 -11.17 10.48
N ASP A 1128 -9.97 -10.63 9.90
CA ASP A 1128 -10.50 -11.02 8.59
C ASP A 1128 -9.77 -10.34 7.42
N GLY A 1129 -8.72 -9.55 7.69
CA GLY A 1129 -7.90 -8.90 6.67
C GLY A 1129 -8.65 -7.77 5.95
N GLY A 1130 -8.97 -6.70 6.68
CA GLY A 1130 -9.77 -5.59 6.14
C GLY A 1130 -9.17 -4.93 4.90
N HIS A 1131 -10.07 -4.43 4.06
CA HIS A 1131 -9.76 -3.92 2.73
C HIS A 1131 -9.09 -2.56 2.77
N VAL A 1132 -8.26 -2.30 1.76
CA VAL A 1132 -7.69 -0.98 1.52
C VAL A 1132 -8.79 -0.08 0.95
N ALA A 1133 -9.33 0.81 1.77
CA ALA A 1133 -10.37 1.76 1.39
C ALA A 1133 -9.79 2.98 0.66
N SER A 1134 -8.58 3.44 1.02
CA SER A 1134 -7.98 4.61 0.38
C SER A 1134 -7.18 4.31 -0.89
N LYS A 1135 -7.31 5.20 -1.88
CA LYS A 1135 -6.48 5.18 -3.10
C LYS A 1135 -4.99 5.41 -2.79
N GLU A 1136 -4.68 6.14 -1.73
CA GLU A 1136 -3.31 6.44 -1.28
C GLU A 1136 -2.57 5.16 -0.86
N THR A 1137 -3.17 4.39 0.06
CA THR A 1137 -2.61 3.12 0.52
C THR A 1137 -2.52 2.09 -0.60
N ALA A 1138 -3.53 2.03 -1.50
CA ALA A 1138 -3.47 1.15 -2.67
C ALA A 1138 -2.32 1.53 -3.62
N GLY A 1139 -2.09 2.83 -3.83
CA GLY A 1139 -0.96 3.36 -4.60
C GLY A 1139 0.39 2.99 -4.01
N PHE A 1140 0.56 3.05 -2.68
CA PHE A 1140 1.81 2.61 -2.03
C PHE A 1140 2.08 1.11 -2.21
N VAL A 1141 1.06 0.25 -2.09
CA VAL A 1141 1.22 -1.19 -2.34
C VAL A 1141 1.60 -1.44 -3.80
N GLN A 1142 0.98 -0.76 -4.76
CA GLN A 1142 1.33 -0.87 -6.18
C GLN A 1142 2.76 -0.40 -6.47
N ALA A 1143 3.16 0.77 -5.98
CA ALA A 1143 4.50 1.32 -6.20
C ALA A 1143 5.61 0.42 -5.65
N LEU A 1144 5.44 -0.11 -4.42
CA LEU A 1144 6.37 -1.07 -3.84
C LEU A 1144 6.43 -2.39 -4.65
N THR A 1145 5.28 -2.84 -5.16
CA THR A 1145 5.21 -4.03 -6.02
C THR A 1145 6.00 -3.82 -7.32
N GLU A 1146 5.86 -2.66 -7.95
CA GLU A 1146 6.52 -2.33 -9.22
C GLU A 1146 8.02 -2.09 -9.05
N ILE A 1147 8.44 -1.45 -7.95
CA ILE A 1147 9.86 -1.31 -7.58
C ILE A 1147 10.47 -2.70 -7.32
N GLY A 1148 9.82 -3.53 -6.50
CA GLY A 1148 10.27 -4.90 -6.22
C GLY A 1148 10.36 -5.76 -7.49
N LEU A 1149 9.45 -5.54 -8.43
CA LEU A 1149 9.43 -6.24 -9.72
C LEU A 1149 10.62 -5.80 -10.59
N LYS A 1150 10.85 -4.49 -10.74
CA LYS A 1150 12.01 -3.95 -11.47
C LYS A 1150 13.34 -4.45 -10.87
N ILE A 1151 13.48 -4.46 -9.55
CA ILE A 1151 14.66 -5.01 -8.85
C ILE A 1151 14.89 -6.49 -9.20
N LYS A 1152 13.83 -7.28 -9.31
CA LYS A 1152 13.95 -8.72 -9.65
C LYS A 1152 14.11 -9.01 -11.15
N LEU A 1153 13.88 -8.03 -12.01
CA LEU A 1153 14.11 -8.11 -13.45
C LEU A 1153 15.48 -7.55 -13.86
N LEU A 1154 16.09 -6.69 -13.04
CA LEU A 1154 17.46 -6.18 -13.23
C LEU A 1154 18.50 -7.30 -13.33
N ASP A 1155 18.35 -8.36 -12.52
CA ASP A 1155 19.20 -9.57 -12.57
C ASP A 1155 19.15 -10.27 -13.96
N LEU A 1156 18.04 -10.15 -14.69
CA LEU A 1156 17.81 -10.84 -15.98
C LEU A 1156 18.14 -9.96 -17.20
N SER A 1157 17.93 -8.64 -17.09
CA SER A 1157 18.20 -7.69 -18.18
C SER A 1157 19.70 -7.45 -18.39
N GLY A 1158 20.53 -7.59 -17.35
CA GLY A 1158 22.00 -7.50 -17.47
C GLY A 1158 22.63 -8.61 -18.32
N GLU A 1159 22.10 -9.84 -18.24
CA GLU A 1159 22.64 -11.02 -18.94
C GLU A 1159 22.02 -11.26 -20.34
N LYS A 1160 21.05 -10.43 -20.76
CA LYS A 1160 20.24 -10.63 -21.98
C LYS A 1160 19.53 -11.99 -22.05
N VAL A 1161 19.14 -12.54 -20.90
CA VAL A 1161 18.44 -13.84 -20.83
C VAL A 1161 17.00 -13.67 -21.30
N GLU A 1162 16.61 -14.42 -22.34
CA GLU A 1162 15.21 -14.49 -22.75
C GLU A 1162 14.37 -15.13 -21.63
N ILE A 1163 13.44 -14.37 -21.06
CA ILE A 1163 12.47 -14.89 -20.09
C ILE A 1163 11.54 -15.86 -20.84
N PRO A 1164 11.55 -17.17 -20.50
CA PRO A 1164 10.78 -18.19 -21.21
C PRO A 1164 9.29 -18.16 -20.82
N SER A 1165 8.43 -18.47 -21.78
CA SER A 1165 6.97 -18.49 -21.59
C SER A 1165 6.49 -19.59 -20.62
N GLY A 1166 7.29 -20.63 -20.42
CA GLY A 1166 7.06 -21.72 -19.47
C GLY A 1166 8.35 -22.51 -19.20
N LEU A 1167 8.42 -23.17 -18.05
CA LEU A 1167 9.55 -24.01 -17.63
C LEU A 1167 9.11 -25.48 -17.55
N ALA A 1168 9.65 -26.32 -18.43
CA ALA A 1168 9.52 -27.76 -18.32
C ALA A 1168 10.56 -28.29 -17.31
N ALA A 1169 10.13 -28.57 -16.08
CA ALA A 1169 10.98 -29.23 -15.11
C ALA A 1169 11.21 -30.70 -15.53
N GLY A 1170 12.45 -31.04 -15.87
CA GLY A 1170 12.84 -32.43 -16.09
C GLY A 1170 12.73 -33.28 -14.81
N PRO A 1171 12.66 -34.61 -14.92
CA PRO A 1171 12.72 -35.49 -13.75
C PRO A 1171 14.03 -35.24 -12.97
N PRO A 1172 14.02 -35.36 -11.63
CA PRO A 1172 15.23 -35.18 -10.84
C PRO A 1172 16.31 -36.19 -11.21
N PRO A 1173 17.61 -35.84 -11.10
CA PRO A 1173 18.71 -36.77 -11.34
C PRO A 1173 18.57 -38.05 -10.52
N THR A 1174 18.88 -39.20 -11.13
CA THR A 1174 18.76 -40.52 -10.49
C THR A 1174 19.93 -40.86 -9.56
N ASN A 1175 20.98 -40.05 -9.53
CA ASN A 1175 22.12 -40.15 -8.62
C ASN A 1175 22.46 -38.78 -7.99
N THR A 1176 23.29 -38.82 -6.95
CA THR A 1176 23.72 -37.64 -6.16
C THR A 1176 25.18 -37.23 -6.46
N ASP A 1177 25.74 -37.67 -7.58
CA ASP A 1177 27.12 -37.36 -7.98
C ASP A 1177 27.17 -35.97 -8.64
N PHE A 1178 27.22 -34.92 -7.83
CA PHE A 1178 27.31 -33.55 -8.31
C PHE A 1178 28.72 -33.21 -8.83
N PHE A 1179 28.80 -32.69 -10.05
CA PHE A 1179 30.04 -32.15 -10.62
C PHE A 1179 29.98 -30.61 -10.60
N PHE A 1180 30.93 -29.98 -9.91
CA PHE A 1180 31.13 -28.53 -10.00
C PHE A 1180 32.00 -28.24 -11.22
N ALA A 1181 31.42 -27.65 -12.26
CA ALA A 1181 32.18 -27.07 -13.35
C ALA A 1181 32.64 -25.66 -12.94
N ASP A 1182 33.90 -25.54 -12.53
CA ASP A 1182 34.54 -24.23 -12.39
C ASP A 1182 34.60 -23.56 -13.77
N LEU A 1183 33.77 -22.53 -13.97
CA LEU A 1183 33.76 -21.71 -15.18
C LEU A 1183 34.89 -20.68 -15.11
N LEU A 1184 35.83 -20.80 -16.07
CA LEU A 1184 36.93 -19.88 -16.34
C LEU A 1184 36.46 -18.60 -17.07
#